data_AF-A0A6I3SH55-F1
#
_entry.id   AF-A0A6I3SH55-F1
#
_cell.length_a   1.000
_cell.length_b   1.000
_cell.length_c   1.000
_cell.angle_alpha   90.00
_cell.angle_beta   90.00
_cell.angle_gamma   90.00
#
_symmetry.space_group_name_H-M   'P 1'
#
loop_
_entity.id
_entity.type
_entity.pdbx_description
1 polymer ?
#
loop_
_entity_poly.entity_id
_entity_poly.type
_entity_poly.pdbx_seq_one_letter_code
_entity_poly.pdbx_strand_id
1 'polypeptide(L)'
;MFRFHAKAAPFRLQGVISLILIWETRRIGAQGLYVHFVVANPVESQIDWLDGAPFGQGDRLLNGLPDHDIELSYREAFYLFDFILKELERAEVEVAPEIVSQIQLFQKPDPLNRHEWNSMMIRLFDRPLKPREVVHAYFQARAVEDWSLVYLLLPHKAQERYVDGEDYGQRMKKKHQGESLLRGVVVEEILNKRGVHLIAEVLLGEEQYLLTYRSHFYLVEEDDRWVITSIRQESSSKVPFGQDPFFQGFWYWRVFPTRNTDLILETLRQEEGCHVEDGERGTAIVYLSHVNDSIEMGLDIARDARGQVWVGRREIVVGTVSEERLVQLVRELRRNKLIGHNPGRGPYRLPEIANYAFREGTYANFEELLDAWEVKLENPLLGPEGWGQDTEDDPVARTVAETSQIGSLLTQFIHWRFAEQWKREWSHFARHTDEPDTPFTDHPMSSLFWEWFVFDRRLRGGTTTLEAFEQEVSSHLPPSLREGIKRWMENRPGFYVIHSLEEKGYSVRDLFGDNIFFIRDPEYNPEKPPYEVGYILFCRLMPWEGAYRYGGIAFFFPPWYRSDIVTYVRELGLNSGSEIPLDWLDLWTRKSRLIVNFIMELRKKLIQPKLVTAEGHRAGVCRAVYKVNDFLGLTSAIEKLPELEITDREKRKGQGEIIRYLWMEDALTGQLMDALRSGELEVVAEGIPLTDIFHETQRGENLRQIGNLTITRQYTVIDTISKERLDVLKRVFVKYCGFFITHEEDIFEEPENLIPNTAKKS
;
A
#
# COMPACT_ATOMS: atom_id res chain seq x y z
N MET A 1 8.89 -27.52 -62.57
CA MET A 1 7.62 -26.99 -62.07
C MET A 1 7.91 -26.39 -60.72
N PHE A 2 7.77 -25.07 -60.63
CA PHE A 2 7.91 -24.29 -59.41
C PHE A 2 6.49 -24.01 -58.92
N ARG A 3 6.17 -24.32 -57.67
CA ARG A 3 4.90 -23.92 -57.04
C ARG A 3 5.22 -22.95 -55.93
N PHE A 4 4.44 -21.88 -55.83
CA PHE A 4 4.58 -20.89 -54.78
C PHE A 4 3.22 -20.71 -54.11
N HIS A 5 3.21 -20.75 -52.79
CA HIS A 5 2.05 -20.56 -51.96
C HIS A 5 2.42 -19.52 -50.91
N ALA A 6 1.59 -18.48 -50.77
CA ALA A 6 1.76 -17.49 -49.72
C ALA A 6 0.43 -17.23 -49.03
N LYS A 7 0.46 -17.24 -47.70
CA LYS A 7 -0.70 -17.01 -46.85
C LYS A 7 -0.32 -16.05 -45.75
N ALA A 8 -1.18 -15.08 -45.45
CA ALA A 8 -1.01 -14.18 -44.33
C ALA A 8 -2.15 -14.33 -43.32
N ALA A 9 -1.83 -14.24 -42.04
CA ALA A 9 -2.84 -14.17 -41.00
C ALA A 9 -3.37 -12.73 -40.89
N PRO A 10 -4.67 -12.54 -40.63
CA PRO A 10 -5.29 -11.22 -40.63
C PRO A 10 -5.12 -10.48 -39.28
N PHE A 11 -3.90 -10.47 -38.74
CA PHE A 11 -3.58 -9.85 -37.45
C PHE A 11 -3.15 -8.39 -37.58
N ARG A 12 -3.43 -7.76 -38.72
CA ARG A 12 -2.92 -6.42 -39.02
C ARG A 12 -3.37 -5.38 -38.01
N LEU A 13 -4.59 -5.53 -37.49
CA LEU A 13 -5.16 -4.63 -36.50
C LEU A 13 -4.51 -4.79 -35.12
N GLN A 14 -3.85 -5.92 -34.86
CA GLN A 14 -3.05 -6.15 -33.65
C GLN A 14 -1.62 -5.58 -33.77
N GLY A 15 -1.31 -4.88 -34.87
CA GLY A 15 0.05 -4.40 -35.15
C GLY A 15 1.01 -5.51 -35.58
N VAL A 16 0.48 -6.67 -36.00
CA VAL A 16 1.28 -7.83 -36.40
C VAL A 16 0.96 -8.21 -37.84
N ILE A 17 1.99 -8.59 -38.59
CA ILE A 17 1.84 -9.21 -39.91
C ILE A 17 2.49 -10.59 -39.83
N SER A 18 1.67 -11.64 -39.82
CA SER A 18 2.16 -13.01 -39.91
C SER A 18 1.99 -13.51 -41.34
N LEU A 19 3.06 -14.01 -41.95
CA LEU A 19 3.11 -14.43 -43.35
C LEU A 19 3.89 -15.74 -43.43
N ILE A 20 3.36 -16.70 -44.18
CA ILE A 20 4.10 -17.88 -44.60
C ILE A 20 4.32 -17.82 -46.11
N LEU A 21 5.55 -18.09 -46.53
CA LEU A 21 5.95 -18.19 -47.93
C LEU A 21 6.45 -19.62 -48.15
N ILE A 22 5.86 -20.36 -49.08
CA ILE A 22 6.30 -21.72 -49.40
C ILE A 22 6.60 -21.77 -50.89
N TRP A 23 7.76 -22.32 -51.23
CA TRP A 23 8.11 -22.66 -52.60
C TRP A 23 8.49 -24.13 -52.70
N GLU A 24 8.01 -24.77 -53.77
CA GLU A 24 8.27 -26.18 -54.02
C GLU A 24 9.04 -26.36 -55.33
N THR A 25 10.10 -27.16 -55.27
CA THR A 25 10.80 -27.67 -56.45
C THR A 25 10.95 -29.17 -56.39
N ARG A 26 10.93 -29.84 -57.56
CA ARG A 26 11.12 -31.31 -57.63
C ARG A 26 12.47 -31.78 -57.10
N ARG A 27 13.49 -30.92 -57.04
CA ARG A 27 14.85 -31.29 -56.62
C ARG A 27 15.10 -31.10 -55.13
N ILE A 28 14.52 -30.05 -54.53
CA ILE A 28 14.83 -29.62 -53.16
C ILE A 28 13.69 -30.00 -52.19
N GLY A 29 12.47 -30.25 -52.70
CA GLY A 29 11.28 -30.42 -51.89
C GLY A 29 10.54 -29.09 -51.70
N ALA A 30 9.72 -29.02 -50.65
CA ALA A 30 9.06 -27.82 -50.20
C ALA A 30 9.91 -27.16 -49.09
N GLN A 31 10.20 -25.88 -49.28
CA GLN A 31 10.85 -25.02 -48.29
C GLN A 31 9.93 -23.83 -48.05
N GLY A 32 10.06 -23.22 -46.88
CA GLY A 32 9.31 -22.02 -46.59
C GLY A 32 9.97 -21.08 -45.61
N LEU A 33 9.34 -19.92 -45.48
CA LEU A 33 9.64 -18.90 -44.49
C LEU A 33 8.38 -18.66 -43.70
N TYR A 34 8.49 -18.72 -42.38
CA TYR A 34 7.48 -18.18 -41.48
C TYR A 34 7.98 -16.82 -40.99
N VAL A 35 7.14 -15.80 -41.12
CA VAL A 35 7.44 -14.43 -40.73
C VAL A 35 6.38 -14.01 -39.74
N HIS A 36 6.80 -13.60 -38.54
CA HIS A 36 5.96 -12.95 -37.55
C HIS A 36 6.52 -11.55 -37.30
N PHE A 37 5.99 -10.56 -38.02
CA PHE A 37 6.48 -9.19 -37.99
C PHE A 37 5.64 -8.33 -37.05
N VAL A 38 6.28 -7.74 -36.03
CA VAL A 38 5.65 -6.81 -35.09
C VAL A 38 5.95 -5.39 -35.57
N VAL A 39 4.95 -4.73 -36.16
CA VAL A 39 5.09 -3.40 -36.80
C VAL A 39 5.58 -2.35 -35.80
N ALA A 40 5.09 -2.44 -34.56
CA ALA A 40 5.42 -1.54 -33.45
C ALA A 40 6.87 -1.65 -32.99
N ASN A 41 7.40 -2.87 -33.00
CA ASN A 41 8.72 -3.21 -32.48
C ASN A 41 9.37 -4.26 -33.39
N PRO A 42 9.96 -3.83 -34.52
CA PRO A 42 10.57 -4.76 -35.47
C PRO A 42 11.61 -5.70 -34.83
N VAL A 43 12.25 -5.31 -33.72
CA VAL A 43 13.24 -6.12 -33.00
C VAL A 43 12.65 -7.40 -32.38
N GLU A 44 11.36 -7.40 -32.02
CA GLU A 44 10.65 -8.58 -31.52
C GLU A 44 10.16 -9.51 -32.64
N SER A 45 10.35 -9.12 -33.90
CA SER A 45 9.90 -9.91 -35.04
C SER A 45 10.72 -11.19 -35.18
N GLN A 46 10.06 -12.26 -35.62
CA GLN A 46 10.68 -13.55 -35.85
C GLN A 46 10.59 -13.91 -37.33
N ILE A 47 11.69 -14.42 -37.88
CA ILE A 47 11.71 -15.02 -39.21
C ILE A 47 12.37 -16.39 -39.11
N ASP A 48 11.57 -17.42 -39.33
CA ASP A 48 12.01 -18.80 -39.25
C ASP A 48 12.07 -19.44 -40.63
N TRP A 49 13.16 -20.17 -40.84
CA TRP A 49 13.31 -21.02 -42.00
C TRP A 49 12.61 -22.36 -41.75
N LEU A 50 11.72 -22.74 -42.66
CA LEU A 50 10.98 -23.99 -42.62
C LEU A 50 11.59 -24.96 -43.66
N ASP A 51 12.31 -25.98 -43.17
CA ASP A 51 12.89 -27.03 -44.00
C ASP A 51 12.15 -28.38 -43.85
N GLY A 52 12.30 -29.24 -44.85
CA GLY A 52 12.15 -30.69 -44.64
C GLY A 52 10.85 -31.33 -45.10
N ALA A 53 10.02 -30.67 -45.93
CA ALA A 53 8.84 -31.31 -46.51
C ALA A 53 9.11 -31.86 -47.93
N PRO A 54 8.75 -33.12 -48.24
CA PRO A 54 8.81 -33.65 -49.61
C PRO A 54 7.96 -32.82 -50.59
N PHE A 55 8.36 -32.79 -51.87
CA PHE A 55 7.61 -32.08 -52.92
C PHE A 55 6.14 -32.52 -52.96
N GLY A 56 5.21 -31.56 -52.94
CA GLY A 56 3.77 -31.80 -52.90
C GLY A 56 3.20 -32.06 -51.50
N GLN A 57 4.00 -31.89 -50.45
CA GLN A 57 3.55 -31.89 -49.05
C GLN A 57 3.71 -30.52 -48.36
N GLY A 58 3.89 -29.44 -49.12
CA GLY A 58 4.01 -28.08 -48.58
C GLY A 58 2.83 -27.68 -47.70
N ASP A 59 1.62 -28.20 -47.95
CA ASP A 59 0.45 -27.96 -47.11
C ASP A 59 0.64 -28.40 -45.65
N ARG A 60 1.55 -29.35 -45.37
CA ARG A 60 1.87 -29.75 -43.98
C ARG A 60 2.59 -28.64 -43.21
N LEU A 61 3.33 -27.78 -43.90
CA LEU A 61 3.98 -26.61 -43.30
C LEU A 61 2.97 -25.49 -43.00
N LEU A 62 1.77 -25.55 -43.58
CA LEU A 62 0.67 -24.60 -43.34
C LEU A 62 -0.17 -24.96 -42.10
N ASN A 63 -0.04 -26.18 -41.57
CA ASN A 63 -0.87 -26.68 -40.44
C ASN A 63 -0.64 -25.96 -39.10
N GLY A 64 0.29 -25.00 -39.03
CA GLY A 64 0.53 -24.14 -37.85
C GLY A 64 -0.16 -22.77 -37.92
N LEU A 65 -0.81 -22.43 -39.03
CA LEU A 65 -1.54 -21.16 -39.15
C LEU A 65 -2.97 -21.29 -38.58
N PRO A 66 -3.54 -20.21 -38.01
CA PRO A 66 -4.92 -20.16 -37.56
C PRO A 66 -5.92 -20.48 -38.70
N ASP A 67 -7.15 -20.88 -38.36
CA ASP A 67 -8.24 -21.20 -39.30
C ASP A 67 -8.65 -20.04 -40.24
N HIS A 68 -8.11 -18.83 -40.05
CA HIS A 68 -8.37 -17.64 -40.84
C HIS A 68 -7.09 -17.16 -41.52
N ASP A 69 -6.94 -17.46 -42.82
CA ASP A 69 -5.80 -17.07 -43.63
C ASP A 69 -6.22 -16.39 -44.94
N ILE A 70 -5.36 -15.50 -45.42
CA ILE A 70 -5.56 -14.75 -46.66
C ILE A 70 -4.52 -15.22 -47.66
N GLU A 71 -4.99 -15.78 -48.78
CA GLU A 71 -4.10 -16.11 -49.89
C GLU A 71 -3.53 -14.85 -50.54
N LEU A 72 -2.21 -14.81 -50.64
CA LEU A 72 -1.50 -13.74 -51.33
C LEU A 72 -0.98 -14.26 -52.67
N SER A 73 -1.14 -13.45 -53.71
CA SER A 73 -0.43 -13.66 -54.97
C SER A 73 1.09 -13.55 -54.75
N TYR A 74 1.88 -14.16 -55.64
CA TYR A 74 3.34 -14.02 -55.60
C TYR A 74 3.80 -12.56 -55.56
N ARG A 75 3.12 -11.69 -56.31
CA ARG A 75 3.39 -10.26 -56.36
C ARG A 75 3.10 -9.56 -55.03
N GLU A 76 1.95 -9.83 -54.42
CA GLU A 76 1.58 -9.33 -53.08
C GLU A 76 2.57 -9.79 -52.02
N ALA A 77 2.83 -11.10 -51.97
CA ALA A 77 3.72 -11.71 -50.99
C ALA A 77 5.17 -11.19 -51.10
N PHE A 78 5.68 -11.02 -52.32
CA PHE A 78 7.01 -10.46 -52.55
C PHE A 78 7.13 -9.04 -52.00
N TYR A 79 6.18 -8.15 -52.32
CA TYR A 79 6.25 -6.75 -51.89
C TYR A 79 5.94 -6.57 -50.40
N LEU A 80 5.06 -7.39 -49.82
CA LEU A 80 4.83 -7.40 -48.38
C LEU A 80 6.09 -7.84 -47.62
N PHE A 81 6.77 -8.88 -48.10
CA PHE A 81 8.02 -9.35 -47.50
C PHE A 81 9.17 -8.36 -47.71
N ASP A 82 9.31 -7.76 -48.89
CA ASP A 82 10.29 -6.69 -49.17
C ASP A 82 10.08 -5.47 -48.26
N PHE A 83 8.82 -5.12 -47.97
CA PHE A 83 8.50 -4.09 -46.97
C PHE A 83 8.98 -4.49 -45.57
N ILE A 84 8.67 -5.70 -45.12
CA ILE A 84 9.08 -6.21 -43.79
C ILE A 84 10.61 -6.19 -43.65
N LEU A 85 11.35 -6.67 -44.65
CA LEU A 85 12.81 -6.69 -44.62
C LEU A 85 13.43 -5.30 -44.50
N LYS A 86 12.88 -4.31 -45.22
CA LYS A 86 13.35 -2.91 -45.10
C LYS A 86 13.11 -2.34 -43.72
N GLU A 87 11.99 -2.66 -43.09
CA GLU A 87 11.71 -2.22 -41.73
C GLU A 87 12.63 -2.91 -40.70
N LEU A 88 12.93 -4.21 -40.89
CA LEU A 88 13.90 -4.93 -40.06
C LEU A 88 15.33 -4.39 -40.23
N GLU A 89 15.74 -4.09 -41.47
CA GLU A 89 17.03 -3.47 -41.76
C GLU A 89 17.15 -2.08 -41.12
N ARG A 90 16.09 -1.25 -41.21
CA ARG A 90 16.02 0.06 -40.54
C ARG A 90 16.11 -0.04 -39.01
N ALA A 91 15.63 -1.14 -38.45
CA ALA A 91 15.68 -1.44 -37.02
C ALA A 91 16.96 -2.20 -36.60
N GLU A 92 17.91 -2.39 -37.52
CA GLU A 92 19.18 -3.10 -37.29
C GLU A 92 18.99 -4.55 -36.81
N VAL A 93 17.90 -5.22 -37.21
CA VAL A 93 17.64 -6.62 -36.90
C VAL A 93 18.40 -7.51 -37.87
N GLU A 94 19.24 -8.41 -37.34
CA GLU A 94 20.01 -9.35 -38.15
C GLU A 94 19.08 -10.41 -38.77
N VAL A 95 18.99 -10.41 -40.10
CA VAL A 95 18.28 -11.43 -40.87
C VAL A 95 19.27 -12.51 -41.30
N ALA A 96 18.93 -13.77 -41.07
CA ALA A 96 19.81 -14.90 -41.38
C ALA A 96 20.29 -14.85 -42.86
N PRO A 97 21.60 -15.03 -43.14
CA PRO A 97 22.16 -14.94 -44.49
C PRO A 97 21.49 -15.85 -45.53
N GLU A 98 20.96 -16.99 -45.09
CA GLU A 98 20.22 -17.96 -45.90
C GLU A 98 18.94 -17.33 -46.46
N ILE A 99 18.22 -16.56 -45.65
CA ILE A 99 16.99 -15.85 -46.02
C ILE A 99 17.33 -14.78 -47.06
N VAL A 100 18.36 -13.97 -46.78
CA VAL A 100 18.85 -12.92 -47.70
C VAL A 100 19.27 -13.52 -49.05
N SER A 101 20.00 -14.62 -49.03
CA SER A 101 20.44 -15.33 -50.23
C SER A 101 19.25 -15.89 -51.01
N GLN A 102 18.24 -16.42 -50.32
CA GLN A 102 17.04 -16.97 -50.94
C GLN A 102 16.21 -15.89 -51.64
N ILE A 103 16.08 -14.70 -51.05
CA ILE A 103 15.36 -13.57 -51.65
C ILE A 103 15.99 -13.16 -52.98
N GLN A 104 17.32 -13.19 -53.08
CA GLN A 104 18.03 -12.87 -54.33
C GLN A 104 17.72 -13.85 -55.46
N LEU A 105 17.21 -15.05 -55.15
CA LEU A 105 16.78 -16.04 -56.14
C LEU A 105 15.34 -15.80 -56.63
N PHE A 106 14.55 -15.00 -55.92
CA PHE A 106 13.19 -14.67 -56.34
C PHE A 106 13.20 -13.68 -57.51
N GLN A 107 12.43 -14.00 -58.57
CA GLN A 107 12.25 -13.10 -59.69
C GLN A 107 11.40 -11.90 -59.25
N LYS A 108 11.97 -10.70 -59.26
CA LYS A 108 11.26 -9.48 -58.90
C LYS A 108 10.06 -9.24 -59.84
N PRO A 109 8.80 -9.22 -59.34
CA PRO A 109 7.62 -8.94 -60.14
C PRO A 109 7.44 -7.43 -60.38
N ASP A 110 6.46 -7.05 -61.21
CA ASP A 110 6.09 -5.64 -61.41
C ASP A 110 5.56 -5.00 -60.12
N PRO A 111 5.91 -3.72 -59.83
CA PRO A 111 5.50 -3.05 -58.60
C PRO A 111 3.99 -2.99 -58.44
N LEU A 112 3.52 -3.21 -57.21
CA LEU A 112 2.14 -2.92 -56.83
C LEU A 112 1.91 -1.42 -56.96
N ASN A 113 0.83 -1.05 -57.65
CA ASN A 113 0.37 0.32 -57.60
C ASN A 113 -0.26 0.60 -56.22
N ARG A 114 -0.45 1.88 -55.91
CA ARG A 114 -0.96 2.33 -54.61
C ARG A 114 -2.31 1.70 -54.24
N HIS A 115 -3.21 1.55 -55.20
CA HIS A 115 -4.52 0.97 -54.97
C HIS A 115 -4.43 -0.53 -54.67
N GLU A 116 -3.61 -1.27 -55.42
CA GLU A 116 -3.35 -2.69 -55.19
C GLU A 116 -2.71 -2.92 -53.81
N TRP A 117 -1.72 -2.11 -53.42
CA TRP A 117 -1.10 -2.18 -52.09
C TRP A 117 -2.12 -1.93 -50.97
N ASN A 118 -2.90 -0.85 -51.06
CA ASN A 118 -3.91 -0.53 -50.04
C ASN A 118 -4.98 -1.63 -49.94
N SER A 119 -5.44 -2.16 -51.08
CA SER A 119 -6.42 -3.25 -51.12
C SER A 119 -5.87 -4.51 -50.44
N MET A 120 -4.62 -4.89 -50.72
CA MET A 120 -3.95 -6.01 -50.04
C MET A 120 -3.88 -5.77 -48.52
N MET A 121 -3.46 -4.59 -48.08
CA MET A 121 -3.33 -4.28 -46.64
C MET A 121 -4.68 -4.28 -45.91
N ILE A 122 -5.75 -3.85 -46.56
CA ILE A 122 -7.12 -3.88 -45.99
C ILE A 122 -7.63 -5.32 -45.86
N ARG A 123 -7.31 -6.21 -46.81
CA ARG A 123 -7.67 -7.63 -46.70
C ARG A 123 -7.14 -8.23 -45.39
N LEU A 124 -5.96 -7.80 -44.93
CA LEU A 124 -5.35 -8.25 -43.68
C LEU A 124 -6.12 -7.85 -42.39
N PHE A 125 -7.27 -7.17 -42.50
CA PHE A 125 -8.16 -6.86 -41.36
C PHE A 125 -9.14 -7.99 -41.02
N ASP A 126 -9.20 -9.06 -41.84
CA ASP A 126 -10.15 -10.20 -41.78
C ASP A 126 -11.60 -9.84 -42.16
N ARG A 127 -12.08 -8.66 -41.73
CA ARG A 127 -13.48 -8.25 -41.89
C ARG A 127 -13.64 -6.74 -42.05
N PRO A 128 -14.77 -6.28 -42.63
CA PRO A 128 -15.15 -4.88 -42.55
C PRO A 128 -15.30 -4.43 -41.08
N LEU A 129 -14.76 -3.26 -40.78
CA LEU A 129 -14.83 -2.65 -39.44
C LEU A 129 -16.12 -1.84 -39.30
N LYS A 130 -16.78 -1.97 -38.15
CA LYS A 130 -17.88 -1.09 -37.72
C LYS A 130 -17.35 0.32 -37.43
N PRO A 131 -18.21 1.36 -37.41
CA PRO A 131 -17.78 2.73 -37.14
C PRO A 131 -16.92 2.87 -35.86
N ARG A 132 -17.34 2.22 -34.77
CA ARG A 132 -16.62 2.22 -33.50
C ARG A 132 -15.23 1.57 -33.61
N GLU A 133 -15.16 0.43 -34.28
CA GLU A 133 -13.93 -0.33 -34.48
C GLU A 133 -12.92 0.42 -35.34
N VAL A 134 -13.37 1.24 -36.29
CA VAL A 134 -12.49 2.14 -37.06
C VAL A 134 -11.82 3.17 -36.16
N VAL A 135 -12.55 3.77 -35.21
CA VAL A 135 -11.98 4.73 -34.26
C VAL A 135 -11.01 4.05 -33.29
N HIS A 136 -11.31 2.83 -32.85
CA HIS A 136 -10.41 2.07 -32.00
C HIS A 136 -9.16 1.60 -32.74
N ALA A 137 -9.28 1.17 -33.99
CA ALA A 137 -8.13 0.86 -34.85
C ALA A 137 -7.23 2.09 -35.06
N TYR A 138 -7.81 3.30 -35.16
CA TYR A 138 -7.04 4.55 -35.17
C TYR A 138 -6.23 4.74 -33.89
N PHE A 139 -6.83 4.50 -32.72
CA PHE A 139 -6.11 4.64 -31.45
C PHE A 139 -5.04 3.57 -31.26
N GLN A 140 -5.34 2.32 -31.59
CA GLN A 140 -4.37 1.23 -31.53
C GLN A 140 -3.17 1.53 -32.43
N ALA A 141 -3.43 1.92 -33.68
CA ALA A 141 -2.41 2.35 -34.63
C ALA A 141 -1.55 3.50 -34.09
N ARG A 142 -2.17 4.53 -33.50
CA ARG A 142 -1.47 5.68 -32.92
C ARG A 142 -0.57 5.29 -31.76
N ALA A 143 -1.03 4.41 -30.86
CA ALA A 143 -0.24 4.00 -29.69
C ALA A 143 1.02 3.22 -30.05
N VAL A 144 0.97 2.44 -31.13
CA VAL A 144 2.12 1.69 -31.65
C VAL A 144 2.85 2.42 -32.78
N GLU A 145 2.55 3.70 -32.99
CA GLU A 145 3.08 4.56 -34.06
C GLU A 145 2.95 4.00 -35.50
N ASP A 146 1.97 3.14 -35.72
CA ASP A 146 1.66 2.55 -37.01
C ASP A 146 0.71 3.43 -37.82
N TRP A 147 1.24 4.57 -38.20
CA TRP A 147 0.49 5.56 -38.99
C TRP A 147 0.14 5.07 -40.40
N SER A 148 0.79 4.00 -40.88
CA SER A 148 0.41 3.35 -42.13
C SER A 148 -0.98 2.73 -42.05
N LEU A 149 -1.35 2.18 -40.88
CA LEU A 149 -2.69 1.68 -40.62
C LEU A 149 -3.70 2.83 -40.61
N VAL A 150 -3.40 3.93 -39.91
CA VAL A 150 -4.25 5.13 -39.86
C VAL A 150 -4.52 5.66 -41.27
N TYR A 151 -3.50 5.68 -42.13
CA TYR A 151 -3.62 6.12 -43.51
C TYR A 151 -4.68 5.30 -44.29
N LEU A 152 -4.80 3.99 -44.04
CA LEU A 152 -5.82 3.12 -44.65
C LEU A 152 -7.24 3.41 -44.16
N LEU A 153 -7.39 4.01 -42.97
CA LEU A 153 -8.67 4.42 -42.38
C LEU A 153 -9.16 5.78 -42.89
N LEU A 154 -8.40 6.47 -43.74
CA LEU A 154 -8.77 7.76 -44.34
C LEU A 154 -9.52 7.58 -45.68
N PRO A 155 -10.40 8.53 -46.06
CA PRO A 155 -11.05 8.52 -47.38
C PRO A 155 -10.04 8.70 -48.53
N HIS A 156 -10.34 8.20 -49.73
CA HIS A 156 -9.42 8.23 -50.87
C HIS A 156 -8.91 9.64 -51.19
N LYS A 157 -9.81 10.63 -51.14
CA LYS A 157 -9.48 12.04 -51.37
C LYS A 157 -8.51 12.63 -50.34
N ALA A 158 -8.52 12.14 -49.10
CA ALA A 158 -7.55 12.56 -48.08
C ALA A 158 -6.21 11.85 -48.30
N GLN A 159 -6.24 10.58 -48.68
CA GLN A 159 -5.05 9.81 -49.02
C GLN A 159 -4.24 10.44 -50.17
N GLU A 160 -4.91 10.93 -51.23
CA GLU A 160 -4.29 11.59 -52.38
C GLU A 160 -3.45 12.84 -52.04
N ARG A 161 -3.64 13.44 -50.86
CA ARG A 161 -2.84 14.59 -50.39
C ARG A 161 -1.41 14.22 -50.00
N TYR A 162 -1.15 12.93 -49.85
CA TYR A 162 0.13 12.35 -49.47
C TYR A 162 0.67 11.50 -50.61
N VAL A 163 1.98 11.35 -50.68
CA VAL A 163 2.64 10.52 -51.71
C VAL A 163 2.20 9.06 -51.55
N ASP A 164 2.31 8.55 -50.32
CA ASP A 164 1.94 7.19 -49.92
C ASP A 164 1.69 7.15 -48.39
N GLY A 165 1.52 5.95 -47.83
CA GLY A 165 1.35 5.76 -46.40
C GLY A 165 2.62 6.04 -45.58
N GLU A 166 3.81 5.97 -46.20
CA GLU A 166 5.09 6.23 -45.54
C GLU A 166 5.29 7.74 -45.33
N ASP A 167 5.04 8.56 -46.37
CA ASP A 167 5.01 10.03 -46.26
C ASP A 167 4.00 10.50 -45.21
N TYR A 168 2.81 9.88 -45.19
CA TYR A 168 1.82 10.15 -44.14
C TYR A 168 2.38 9.81 -42.76
N GLY A 169 2.98 8.63 -42.61
CA GLY A 169 3.51 8.16 -41.34
C GLY A 169 4.64 9.03 -40.80
N GLN A 170 5.59 9.45 -41.64
CA GLN A 170 6.66 10.35 -41.23
C GLN A 170 6.13 11.70 -40.75
N ARG A 171 5.10 12.24 -41.41
CA ARG A 171 4.46 13.50 -40.98
C ARG A 171 3.73 13.34 -39.65
N MET A 172 3.06 12.21 -39.42
CA MET A 172 2.36 11.96 -38.16
C MET A 172 3.30 11.65 -37.00
N LYS A 173 4.36 10.85 -37.23
CA LYS A 173 5.45 10.66 -36.25
C LYS A 173 6.04 11.99 -35.80
N LYS A 174 6.32 12.89 -36.76
CA LYS A 174 6.81 14.24 -36.45
C LYS A 174 5.77 15.10 -35.71
N LYS A 175 4.49 15.00 -36.10
CA LYS A 175 3.41 15.79 -35.50
C LYS A 175 3.13 15.39 -34.05
N HIS A 176 3.21 14.09 -33.76
CA HIS A 176 2.89 13.48 -32.47
C HIS A 176 4.17 13.08 -31.70
N GLN A 177 5.32 13.67 -32.06
CA GLN A 177 6.60 13.36 -31.43
C GLN A 177 6.57 13.73 -29.94
N GLY A 178 6.91 12.78 -29.07
CA GLY A 178 6.90 13.00 -27.61
C GLY A 178 5.54 12.76 -26.95
N GLU A 179 4.53 12.36 -27.72
CA GLU A 179 3.24 11.91 -27.21
C GLU A 179 3.22 10.37 -27.07
N SER A 180 2.57 9.86 -26.04
CA SER A 180 2.28 8.44 -25.83
C SER A 180 0.80 8.29 -25.57
N LEU A 181 0.08 7.62 -26.47
CA LEU A 181 -1.36 7.40 -26.28
C LEU A 181 -1.59 6.28 -25.28
N LEU A 182 -2.28 6.60 -24.18
CA LEU A 182 -2.50 5.69 -23.06
C LEU A 182 -3.94 5.18 -23.01
N ARG A 183 -4.90 6.00 -23.47
CA ARG A 183 -6.31 5.62 -23.59
C ARG A 183 -6.94 6.28 -24.81
N GLY A 184 -7.82 5.55 -25.48
CA GLY A 184 -8.60 5.97 -26.64
C GLY A 184 -9.83 5.07 -26.76
N VAL A 185 -10.91 5.46 -26.08
CA VAL A 185 -12.14 4.65 -25.98
C VAL A 185 -13.32 5.48 -26.45
N VAL A 186 -14.09 4.95 -27.39
CA VAL A 186 -15.37 5.55 -27.80
C VAL A 186 -16.37 5.44 -26.66
N VAL A 187 -16.91 6.58 -26.22
CA VAL A 187 -17.90 6.67 -25.14
C VAL A 187 -19.30 7.02 -25.65
N GLU A 188 -19.41 7.66 -26.81
CA GLU A 188 -20.69 8.00 -27.42
C GLU A 188 -20.67 7.76 -28.94
N GLU A 189 -21.79 7.28 -29.48
CA GLU A 189 -22.01 7.07 -30.91
C GLU A 189 -23.34 7.70 -31.32
N ILE A 190 -23.28 8.63 -32.28
CA ILE A 190 -24.40 9.43 -32.76
C ILE A 190 -24.55 9.20 -34.27
N LEU A 191 -25.65 8.54 -34.65
CA LEU A 191 -25.99 8.27 -36.05
C LEU A 191 -26.50 9.55 -36.72
N ASN A 192 -25.91 9.91 -37.86
CA ASN A 192 -26.31 11.05 -38.69
C ASN A 192 -26.76 10.58 -40.08
N LYS A 193 -27.58 11.37 -40.78
CA LYS A 193 -28.06 11.03 -42.14
C LYS A 193 -26.94 10.84 -43.19
N ARG A 194 -25.73 11.32 -42.91
CA ARG A 194 -24.58 11.29 -43.83
C ARG A 194 -23.41 10.44 -43.33
N GLY A 195 -23.55 9.77 -42.18
CA GLY A 195 -22.44 9.04 -41.55
C GLY A 195 -22.63 8.88 -40.04
N VAL A 196 -21.53 8.61 -39.32
CA VAL A 196 -21.54 8.40 -37.87
C VAL A 196 -20.61 9.40 -37.20
N HIS A 197 -21.09 10.02 -36.11
CA HIS A 197 -20.27 10.86 -35.26
C HIS A 197 -19.99 10.10 -33.95
N LEU A 198 -18.73 9.86 -33.66
CA LEU A 198 -18.31 9.19 -32.43
C LEU A 198 -17.53 10.17 -31.55
N ILE A 199 -17.71 10.07 -30.23
CA ILE A 199 -16.93 10.81 -29.25
C ILE A 199 -16.13 9.79 -28.46
N ALA A 200 -14.81 10.02 -28.39
CA ALA A 200 -13.90 9.17 -27.65
C ALA A 200 -13.19 9.95 -26.54
N GLU A 201 -13.05 9.33 -25.39
CA GLU A 201 -12.17 9.81 -24.32
C GLU A 201 -10.74 9.41 -24.61
N VAL A 202 -9.84 10.36 -24.46
CA VAL A 202 -8.42 10.20 -24.73
C VAL A 202 -7.61 10.52 -23.49
N LEU A 203 -6.63 9.67 -23.19
CA LEU A 203 -5.56 9.93 -22.23
C LEU A 203 -4.23 9.86 -22.97
N LEU A 204 -3.44 10.92 -22.88
CA LEU A 204 -2.19 11.09 -23.59
C LEU A 204 -1.10 11.42 -22.57
N GLY A 205 0.00 10.67 -22.57
CA GLY A 205 1.24 11.11 -21.96
C GLY A 205 1.96 12.06 -22.92
N GLU A 206 2.32 13.24 -22.47
CA GLU A 206 3.14 14.18 -23.25
C GLU A 206 4.20 14.76 -22.30
N GLU A 207 5.47 14.45 -22.60
CA GLU A 207 6.62 14.79 -21.74
C GLU A 207 6.46 14.28 -20.29
N GLN A 208 6.11 15.17 -19.35
CA GLN A 208 5.93 14.89 -17.91
C GLN A 208 4.45 15.01 -17.47
N TYR A 209 3.53 15.19 -18.42
CA TYR A 209 2.11 15.42 -18.13
C TYR A 209 1.26 14.30 -18.68
N LEU A 210 0.17 14.03 -17.98
CA LEU A 210 -0.96 13.29 -18.50
C LEU A 210 -2.03 14.30 -18.92
N LEU A 211 -2.48 14.20 -20.17
CA LEU A 211 -3.51 15.05 -20.75
C LEU A 211 -4.75 14.21 -21.02
N THR A 212 -5.91 14.71 -20.59
CA THR A 212 -7.19 14.13 -20.97
C THR A 212 -8.03 15.11 -21.79
N TYR A 213 -8.68 14.59 -22.83
CA TYR A 213 -9.57 15.33 -23.71
C TYR A 213 -10.58 14.40 -24.39
N ARG A 214 -11.64 14.97 -24.94
CA ARG A 214 -12.54 14.25 -25.85
C ARG A 214 -12.17 14.53 -27.30
N SER A 215 -12.24 13.50 -28.12
CA SER A 215 -11.97 13.57 -29.55
C SER A 215 -13.23 13.15 -30.32
N HIS A 216 -13.66 14.00 -31.25
CA HIS A 216 -14.83 13.81 -32.09
C HIS A 216 -14.39 13.27 -33.45
N PHE A 217 -14.86 12.08 -33.80
CA PHE A 217 -14.59 11.42 -35.06
C PHE A 217 -15.84 11.47 -35.94
N TYR A 218 -15.66 11.88 -37.20
CA TYR A 218 -16.74 11.90 -38.19
C TYR A 218 -16.43 10.88 -39.28
N LEU A 219 -17.25 9.85 -39.36
CA LEU A 219 -17.07 8.72 -40.27
C LEU A 219 -18.14 8.71 -41.35
N VAL A 220 -17.76 8.27 -42.54
CA VAL A 220 -18.67 8.00 -43.68
C VAL A 220 -18.34 6.64 -44.27
N GLU A 221 -19.30 6.06 -44.97
CA GLU A 221 -19.11 4.80 -45.71
C GLU A 221 -18.62 5.12 -47.14
N GLU A 222 -17.50 4.52 -47.55
CA GLU A 222 -16.86 4.67 -48.87
C GLU A 222 -16.35 3.29 -49.31
N ASP A 223 -16.80 2.78 -50.46
CA ASP A 223 -16.46 1.44 -50.96
C ASP A 223 -16.71 0.31 -49.92
N ASP A 224 -17.92 0.29 -49.35
CA ASP A 224 -18.37 -0.68 -48.33
C ASP A 224 -17.51 -0.73 -47.05
N ARG A 225 -16.77 0.37 -46.76
CA ARG A 225 -16.01 0.52 -45.52
C ARG A 225 -16.23 1.87 -44.86
N TRP A 226 -16.11 1.89 -43.53
CA TRP A 226 -16.14 3.13 -42.76
C TRP A 226 -14.76 3.81 -42.76
N VAL A 227 -14.73 5.10 -43.07
CA VAL A 227 -13.49 5.91 -43.12
C VAL A 227 -13.62 7.19 -42.31
N ILE A 228 -12.52 7.66 -41.72
CA ILE A 228 -12.46 8.86 -40.88
C ILE A 228 -12.27 10.09 -41.77
N THR A 229 -13.33 10.90 -41.88
CA THR A 229 -13.29 12.15 -42.68
C THR A 229 -12.68 13.33 -41.94
N SER A 230 -12.90 13.40 -40.63
CA SER A 230 -12.30 14.43 -39.79
C SER A 230 -12.25 14.01 -38.32
N ILE A 231 -11.26 14.57 -37.62
CA ILE A 231 -11.06 14.42 -36.19
C ILE A 231 -11.02 15.84 -35.60
N ARG A 232 -11.84 16.11 -34.59
CA ARG A 232 -11.82 17.37 -33.85
C ARG A 232 -11.54 17.08 -32.38
N GLN A 233 -10.55 17.76 -31.83
CA GLN A 233 -10.15 17.61 -30.45
C GLN A 233 -10.73 18.76 -29.62
N GLU A 234 -11.32 18.44 -28.47
CA GLU A 234 -11.66 19.42 -27.44
C GLU A 234 -10.39 19.92 -26.72
N SER A 235 -10.49 21.04 -26.00
CA SER A 235 -9.38 21.54 -25.20
C SER A 235 -8.89 20.47 -24.22
N SER A 236 -7.60 20.18 -24.25
CA SER A 236 -7.00 19.25 -23.30
C SER A 236 -6.94 19.84 -21.90
N SER A 237 -7.16 18.97 -20.93
CA SER A 237 -6.99 19.25 -19.51
C SER A 237 -5.84 18.42 -18.99
N LYS A 238 -4.95 19.03 -18.20
CA LYS A 238 -3.91 18.27 -17.49
C LYS A 238 -4.59 17.45 -16.42
N VAL A 239 -4.37 16.14 -16.42
CA VAL A 239 -4.76 15.28 -15.31
C VAL A 239 -3.95 15.75 -14.09
N PRO A 240 -4.62 16.20 -13.02
CA PRO A 240 -3.94 16.59 -11.80
C PRO A 240 -3.12 15.42 -11.27
N PHE A 241 -1.85 15.67 -10.93
CA PHE A 241 -1.03 14.67 -10.25
C PHE A 241 -1.76 14.19 -8.97
N GLY A 242 -1.85 12.87 -8.80
CA GLY A 242 -2.58 12.21 -7.71
C GLY A 242 -4.02 11.79 -8.05
N GLN A 243 -4.62 12.32 -9.11
CA GLN A 243 -5.75 11.63 -9.74
C GLN A 243 -5.17 10.51 -10.57
N ASP A 244 -5.45 9.26 -10.19
CA ASP A 244 -5.03 8.13 -11.00
C ASP A 244 -5.94 8.06 -12.25
N PRO A 245 -5.47 8.48 -13.43
CA PRO A 245 -6.32 8.51 -14.62
C PRO A 245 -6.54 7.11 -15.20
N PHE A 246 -5.84 6.12 -14.66
CA PHE A 246 -5.83 4.74 -15.12
C PHE A 246 -6.94 3.90 -14.43
N PHE A 247 -7.37 4.27 -13.22
CA PHE A 247 -8.26 3.42 -12.39
C PHE A 247 -9.58 4.07 -11.94
N GLN A 248 -10.07 5.08 -12.65
CA GLN A 248 -11.42 5.60 -12.40
C GLN A 248 -12.47 4.69 -13.06
N GLY A 249 -13.27 3.99 -12.24
CA GLY A 249 -14.37 3.17 -12.72
C GLY A 249 -14.93 2.16 -11.71
N PHE A 250 -16.09 1.62 -12.04
CA PHE A 250 -16.69 0.49 -11.32
C PHE A 250 -16.26 -0.83 -11.93
N TRP A 251 -15.99 -1.80 -11.08
CA TRP A 251 -15.83 -3.20 -11.44
C TRP A 251 -17.13 -3.95 -11.19
N TYR A 252 -17.38 -4.90 -12.07
CA TYR A 252 -18.47 -5.85 -11.99
C TYR A 252 -17.89 -7.19 -11.56
N TRP A 253 -18.32 -7.64 -10.39
CA TRP A 253 -17.82 -8.85 -9.74
C TRP A 253 -18.89 -9.91 -9.68
N ARG A 254 -18.50 -11.18 -9.85
CA ARG A 254 -19.39 -12.32 -9.65
C ARG A 254 -18.69 -13.41 -8.87
N VAL A 255 -19.39 -13.94 -7.88
CA VAL A 255 -18.84 -14.89 -6.91
C VAL A 255 -19.35 -16.29 -7.20
N PHE A 256 -18.44 -17.26 -7.23
CA PHE A 256 -18.71 -18.67 -7.49
C PHE A 256 -18.18 -19.52 -6.35
N PRO A 257 -19.03 -20.12 -5.49
CA PRO A 257 -18.57 -21.02 -4.45
C PRO A 257 -17.96 -22.29 -5.07
N THR A 258 -16.81 -22.72 -4.57
CA THR A 258 -16.10 -23.92 -5.04
C THR A 258 -15.27 -24.55 -3.92
N ARG A 259 -14.99 -25.85 -4.02
CA ARG A 259 -14.10 -26.58 -3.09
C ARG A 259 -12.73 -26.91 -3.69
N ASN A 260 -12.53 -26.58 -4.98
CA ASN A 260 -11.38 -27.01 -5.77
C ASN A 260 -10.46 -25.83 -6.13
N THR A 261 -10.28 -24.88 -5.21
CA THR A 261 -9.56 -23.63 -5.44
C THR A 261 -8.11 -23.88 -5.84
N ASP A 262 -7.44 -24.84 -5.19
CA ASP A 262 -6.05 -25.22 -5.48
C ASP A 262 -5.86 -25.76 -6.91
N LEU A 263 -6.79 -26.61 -7.36
CA LEU A 263 -6.75 -27.18 -8.72
C LEU A 263 -6.96 -26.10 -9.78
N ILE A 264 -7.86 -25.14 -9.49
CA ILE A 264 -8.18 -24.05 -10.42
C ILE A 264 -7.01 -23.09 -10.51
N LEU A 265 -6.38 -22.75 -9.39
CA LEU A 265 -5.18 -21.93 -9.36
C LEU A 265 -4.02 -22.58 -10.14
N GLU A 266 -3.79 -23.87 -9.96
CA GLU A 266 -2.74 -24.59 -10.69
C GLU A 266 -3.01 -24.64 -12.20
N THR A 267 -4.28 -24.79 -12.60
CA THR A 267 -4.65 -24.76 -14.02
C THR A 267 -4.41 -23.37 -14.62
N LEU A 268 -4.79 -22.31 -13.91
CA LEU A 268 -4.58 -20.93 -14.33
C LEU A 268 -3.09 -20.55 -14.41
N ARG A 269 -2.22 -21.10 -13.56
CA ARG A 269 -0.76 -20.90 -13.66
C ARG A 269 -0.15 -21.46 -14.94
N GLN A 270 -0.77 -22.48 -15.52
CA GLN A 270 -0.28 -23.18 -16.71
C GLN A 270 -0.90 -22.64 -18.01
N GLU A 271 -1.91 -21.78 -17.91
CA GLU A 271 -2.65 -21.23 -19.05
C GLU A 271 -1.91 -20.00 -19.63
N GLU A 272 -1.64 -20.04 -20.92
CA GLU A 272 -0.93 -18.97 -21.62
C GLU A 272 -1.72 -17.66 -21.54
N GLY A 273 -1.02 -16.56 -21.25
CA GLY A 273 -1.64 -15.27 -21.01
C GLY A 273 -2.13 -15.04 -19.58
N CYS A 274 -2.08 -16.01 -18.67
CA CYS A 274 -2.40 -15.80 -17.26
C CYS A 274 -1.18 -15.30 -16.48
N HIS A 275 -1.34 -14.23 -15.70
CA HIS A 275 -0.35 -13.80 -14.70
C HIS A 275 -0.92 -14.00 -13.30
N VAL A 276 -0.22 -14.79 -12.47
CA VAL A 276 -0.68 -15.14 -11.12
C VAL A 276 0.14 -14.40 -10.08
N GLU A 277 -0.53 -13.68 -9.20
CA GLU A 277 0.01 -13.00 -8.03
C GLU A 277 -0.52 -13.70 -6.78
N ASP A 278 0.35 -14.37 -6.03
CA ASP A 278 -0.02 -15.07 -4.80
C ASP A 278 -0.25 -14.04 -3.68
N GLY A 279 -1.44 -14.08 -3.08
CA GLY A 279 -1.84 -13.22 -1.97
C GLY A 279 -1.63 -13.90 -0.61
N GLU A 280 -1.89 -13.16 0.47
CA GLU A 280 -1.80 -13.70 1.82
C GLU A 280 -2.89 -14.77 2.10
N ARG A 281 -2.64 -15.65 3.08
CA ARG A 281 -3.61 -16.62 3.64
C ARG A 281 -4.17 -17.67 2.65
N GLY A 282 -3.50 -17.89 1.52
CA GLY A 282 -3.88 -18.87 0.49
C GLY A 282 -4.87 -18.33 -0.52
N THR A 283 -4.81 -17.03 -0.78
CA THR A 283 -5.55 -16.37 -1.86
C THR A 283 -4.62 -16.10 -3.04
N ALA A 284 -5.16 -15.97 -4.24
CA ALA A 284 -4.37 -15.59 -5.41
C ALA A 284 -5.20 -14.76 -6.38
N ILE A 285 -4.54 -13.85 -7.09
CA ILE A 285 -5.13 -13.02 -8.14
C ILE A 285 -4.55 -13.47 -9.46
N VAL A 286 -5.41 -13.74 -10.42
CA VAL A 286 -5.03 -14.09 -11.77
C VAL A 286 -5.49 -13.01 -12.72
N TYR A 287 -4.56 -12.41 -13.44
CA TYR A 287 -4.82 -11.50 -14.56
C TYR A 287 -4.86 -12.32 -15.85
N LEU A 288 -5.97 -12.23 -16.59
CA LEU A 288 -6.24 -13.10 -17.74
C LEU A 288 -6.01 -12.39 -19.06
N SER A 289 -4.81 -12.49 -19.62
CA SER A 289 -4.45 -11.70 -20.78
C SER A 289 -4.92 -12.27 -22.14
N HIS A 290 -6.14 -11.96 -22.58
CA HIS A 290 -6.57 -12.07 -24.00
C HIS A 290 -6.24 -10.85 -24.90
N VAL A 291 -5.45 -11.07 -25.96
CA VAL A 291 -4.96 -10.06 -26.92
C VAL A 291 -6.03 -9.63 -27.96
N ASN A 292 -7.18 -10.31 -28.02
CA ASN A 292 -8.04 -10.26 -29.21
C ASN A 292 -9.14 -9.18 -29.25
N ASP A 293 -9.43 -8.45 -28.17
CA ASP A 293 -10.62 -7.56 -28.10
C ASP A 293 -10.32 -6.04 -28.18
N SER A 294 -9.07 -5.63 -28.42
CA SER A 294 -8.67 -4.21 -28.42
C SER A 294 -9.42 -3.36 -29.46
N ILE A 295 -9.77 -3.95 -30.61
CA ILE A 295 -10.41 -3.24 -31.72
C ILE A 295 -11.89 -2.96 -31.43
N GLU A 296 -12.58 -3.87 -30.73
CA GLU A 296 -14.00 -3.65 -30.38
C GLU A 296 -14.13 -2.66 -29.22
N MET A 297 -13.15 -2.63 -28.32
CA MET A 297 -13.25 -1.97 -27.02
C MET A 297 -12.44 -0.67 -26.89
N GLY A 298 -11.48 -0.44 -27.77
CA GLY A 298 -10.58 0.70 -27.73
C GLY A 298 -9.28 0.38 -26.99
N LEU A 299 -8.39 1.38 -26.98
CA LEU A 299 -7.11 1.28 -26.28
C LEU A 299 -7.27 1.80 -24.87
N ASP A 300 -6.80 1.06 -23.86
CA ASP A 300 -6.70 1.53 -22.48
C ASP A 300 -5.59 0.76 -21.75
N ILE A 301 -4.38 1.33 -21.72
CA ILE A 301 -3.16 0.68 -21.20
C ILE A 301 -3.28 0.34 -19.72
N ALA A 302 -4.10 1.08 -18.95
CA ALA A 302 -4.40 0.78 -17.56
C ALA A 302 -5.25 -0.48 -17.36
N ARG A 303 -6.16 -0.72 -18.31
CA ARG A 303 -7.20 -1.76 -18.23
C ARG A 303 -6.84 -3.00 -19.04
N ASP A 304 -5.64 -3.05 -19.62
CA ASP A 304 -5.09 -4.23 -20.29
C ASP A 304 -4.68 -5.34 -19.30
N ALA A 305 -4.83 -5.10 -17.98
CA ALA A 305 -5.09 -6.13 -16.97
C ALA A 305 -6.52 -6.68 -17.15
N ARG A 306 -6.66 -7.43 -18.24
CA ARG A 306 -7.83 -8.19 -18.69
C ARG A 306 -8.31 -9.11 -17.55
N GLY A 307 -9.58 -9.00 -17.17
CA GLY A 307 -10.31 -9.87 -16.23
C GLY A 307 -9.56 -10.41 -15.01
N GLN A 308 -9.93 -9.98 -13.81
CA GLN A 308 -9.33 -10.52 -12.59
C GLN A 308 -10.10 -11.73 -12.10
N VAL A 309 -9.40 -12.82 -11.81
CA VAL A 309 -9.95 -13.96 -11.08
C VAL A 309 -9.25 -14.04 -9.74
N TRP A 310 -10.01 -13.78 -8.69
CA TRP A 310 -9.56 -14.03 -7.33
C TRP A 310 -9.96 -15.44 -6.92
N VAL A 311 -8.98 -16.18 -6.43
CA VAL A 311 -9.14 -17.54 -5.91
C VAL A 311 -9.03 -17.47 -4.40
N GLY A 312 -10.18 -17.57 -3.72
CA GLY A 312 -10.27 -17.64 -2.26
C GLY A 312 -10.16 -19.07 -1.74
N ARG A 313 -10.41 -19.29 -0.44
CA ARG A 313 -10.38 -20.65 0.16
C ARG A 313 -11.56 -21.54 -0.24
N ARG A 314 -12.72 -20.95 -0.57
CA ARG A 314 -13.97 -21.67 -0.87
C ARG A 314 -14.81 -21.03 -1.98
N GLU A 315 -14.22 -20.11 -2.71
CA GLU A 315 -14.91 -19.39 -3.77
C GLU A 315 -13.92 -18.84 -4.78
N ILE A 316 -14.45 -18.52 -5.95
CA ILE A 316 -13.77 -17.80 -7.00
C ILE A 316 -14.57 -16.55 -7.29
N VAL A 317 -13.90 -15.42 -7.33
CA VAL A 317 -14.52 -14.13 -7.59
C VAL A 317 -13.95 -13.64 -8.92
N VAL A 318 -14.83 -13.43 -9.89
CA VAL A 318 -14.46 -13.00 -11.24
C VAL A 318 -14.86 -11.54 -11.39
N GLY A 319 -13.90 -10.68 -11.75
CA GLY A 319 -14.06 -9.24 -11.84
C GLY A 319 -13.67 -8.71 -13.20
N THR A 320 -14.47 -7.80 -13.73
CA THR A 320 -14.09 -7.05 -14.93
C THR A 320 -14.66 -5.62 -14.88
N VAL A 321 -14.13 -4.73 -15.71
CA VAL A 321 -14.57 -3.33 -15.79
C VAL A 321 -15.94 -3.11 -16.49
N SER A 322 -16.57 -4.17 -17.03
CA SER A 322 -17.92 -4.08 -17.60
C SER A 322 -18.71 -5.37 -17.42
N GLU A 323 -20.03 -5.28 -17.29
CA GLU A 323 -20.88 -6.46 -17.14
C GLU A 323 -20.81 -7.40 -18.35
N GLU A 324 -20.66 -6.86 -19.56
CA GLU A 324 -20.51 -7.65 -20.80
C GLU A 324 -19.23 -8.51 -20.78
N ARG A 325 -18.09 -7.93 -20.35
CA ARG A 325 -16.82 -8.65 -20.18
C ARG A 325 -16.94 -9.72 -19.12
N LEU A 326 -17.62 -9.43 -18.01
CA LEU A 326 -17.85 -10.40 -16.95
C LEU A 326 -18.63 -11.62 -17.49
N VAL A 327 -19.63 -11.40 -18.35
CA VAL A 327 -20.38 -12.49 -18.98
C VAL A 327 -19.52 -13.31 -19.93
N GLN A 328 -18.67 -12.68 -20.74
CA GLN A 328 -17.75 -13.37 -21.66
C GLN A 328 -16.72 -14.19 -20.89
N LEU A 329 -16.06 -13.59 -19.90
CA LEU A 329 -15.06 -14.24 -19.06
C LEU A 329 -15.64 -15.45 -18.30
N VAL A 330 -16.85 -15.30 -17.74
CA VAL A 330 -17.56 -16.41 -17.10
C VAL A 330 -17.88 -17.54 -18.08
N ARG A 331 -18.19 -17.23 -19.35
CA ARG A 331 -18.40 -18.27 -20.38
C ARG A 331 -17.11 -19.01 -20.71
N GLU A 332 -15.99 -18.31 -20.78
CA GLU A 332 -14.67 -18.89 -21.05
C GLU A 332 -14.21 -19.78 -19.91
N LEU A 333 -14.25 -19.29 -18.68
CA LEU A 333 -13.94 -20.07 -17.48
C LEU A 333 -14.83 -21.34 -17.37
N ARG A 334 -16.09 -21.27 -17.85
CA ARG A 334 -16.96 -22.46 -17.96
C ARG A 334 -16.55 -23.42 -19.07
N ARG A 335 -16.14 -22.90 -20.24
CA ARG A 335 -15.63 -23.74 -21.35
C ARG A 335 -14.38 -24.50 -20.93
N ASN A 336 -13.50 -23.84 -20.17
CA ASN A 336 -12.29 -24.42 -19.60
C ASN A 336 -12.56 -25.26 -18.34
N LYS A 337 -13.83 -25.40 -17.94
CA LYS A 337 -14.28 -26.18 -16.76
C LYS A 337 -13.67 -25.72 -15.43
N LEU A 338 -13.22 -24.47 -15.35
CA LEU A 338 -12.66 -23.86 -14.14
C LEU A 338 -13.75 -23.46 -13.15
N ILE A 339 -14.91 -23.03 -13.64
CA ILE A 339 -16.09 -22.74 -12.81
C ILE A 339 -17.30 -23.57 -13.26
N GLY A 340 -18.17 -23.91 -12.30
CA GLY A 340 -19.36 -24.73 -12.56
C GLY A 340 -20.46 -24.00 -13.36
N HIS A 341 -21.52 -24.73 -13.68
CA HIS A 341 -22.70 -24.17 -14.37
C HIS A 341 -23.59 -23.29 -13.47
N ASN A 342 -23.28 -23.15 -12.18
CA ASN A 342 -24.00 -22.26 -11.27
C ASN A 342 -23.91 -20.81 -11.81
N PRO A 343 -25.02 -20.04 -11.84
CA PRO A 343 -25.01 -18.65 -12.26
C PRO A 343 -24.02 -17.75 -11.50
N GLY A 344 -23.62 -18.12 -10.28
CA GLY A 344 -22.83 -17.28 -9.37
C GLY A 344 -23.69 -16.21 -8.69
N ARG A 345 -23.18 -15.57 -7.64
CA ARG A 345 -23.83 -14.42 -6.97
C ARG A 345 -23.33 -13.12 -7.58
N GLY A 346 -24.19 -12.12 -7.73
CA GLY A 346 -23.90 -10.84 -8.42
C GLY A 346 -24.63 -10.68 -9.77
N PRO A 347 -24.23 -9.73 -10.64
CA PRO A 347 -23.01 -8.93 -10.55
C PRO A 347 -23.07 -7.87 -9.45
N TYR A 348 -22.00 -7.78 -8.66
CA TYR A 348 -21.79 -6.73 -7.68
C TYR A 348 -21.00 -5.61 -8.33
N ARG A 349 -21.49 -4.38 -8.19
CA ARG A 349 -20.85 -3.20 -8.74
C ARG A 349 -20.06 -2.51 -7.62
N LEU A 350 -18.74 -2.66 -7.64
CA LEU A 350 -17.85 -2.10 -6.62
C LEU A 350 -16.85 -1.14 -7.24
N PRO A 351 -16.43 -0.07 -6.55
CA PRO A 351 -15.33 0.78 -7.01
C PRO A 351 -14.00 0.00 -6.97
N GLU A 352 -13.01 0.40 -7.78
CA GLU A 352 -11.67 -0.23 -7.78
C GLU A 352 -11.03 -0.28 -6.38
N ILE A 353 -11.27 0.70 -5.50
CA ILE A 353 -10.70 0.68 -4.15
C ILE A 353 -11.14 -0.55 -3.32
N ALA A 354 -12.33 -1.10 -3.59
CA ALA A 354 -12.76 -2.35 -2.98
C ALA A 354 -11.93 -3.54 -3.45
N ASN A 355 -11.37 -3.46 -4.66
CA ASN A 355 -10.40 -4.43 -5.17
C ASN A 355 -9.17 -4.45 -4.26
N TYR A 356 -8.51 -3.30 -4.05
CA TYR A 356 -7.31 -3.21 -3.20
C TYR A 356 -7.54 -3.70 -1.77
N ALA A 357 -8.64 -3.28 -1.14
CA ALA A 357 -8.97 -3.70 0.21
C ALA A 357 -9.14 -5.23 0.33
N PHE A 358 -9.56 -5.88 -0.75
CA PHE A 358 -9.67 -7.33 -0.83
C PHE A 358 -8.33 -8.01 -1.16
N ARG A 359 -7.51 -7.39 -2.02
CA ARG A 359 -6.16 -7.86 -2.38
C ARG A 359 -5.22 -7.92 -1.19
N GLU A 360 -5.33 -6.98 -0.26
CA GLU A 360 -4.52 -6.91 0.97
C GLU A 360 -4.83 -8.04 1.96
N GLY A 361 -5.76 -8.96 1.65
CA GLY A 361 -6.08 -10.10 2.51
C GLY A 361 -6.84 -9.73 3.78
N THR A 362 -7.36 -8.50 3.84
CA THR A 362 -8.11 -7.95 4.97
C THR A 362 -9.37 -8.75 5.29
N TYR A 363 -9.99 -9.37 4.28
CA TYR A 363 -11.24 -10.12 4.41
C TYR A 363 -11.03 -11.61 4.06
N ALA A 364 -11.70 -12.51 4.78
CA ALA A 364 -11.55 -13.95 4.57
C ALA A 364 -12.35 -14.49 3.38
N ASN A 365 -13.38 -13.77 2.94
CA ASN A 365 -14.22 -14.07 1.78
C ASN A 365 -14.91 -12.80 1.25
N PHE A 366 -15.45 -12.87 0.03
CA PHE A 366 -16.07 -11.73 -0.65
C PHE A 366 -17.37 -11.28 0.02
N GLU A 367 -18.07 -12.18 0.72
CA GLU A 367 -19.27 -11.85 1.48
C GLU A 367 -18.91 -10.95 2.68
N GLU A 368 -17.80 -11.22 3.37
CA GLU A 368 -17.26 -10.36 4.43
C GLU A 368 -16.79 -8.99 3.89
N LEU A 369 -16.22 -8.95 2.68
CA LEU A 369 -15.95 -7.68 1.99
C LEU A 369 -17.25 -6.91 1.75
N LEU A 370 -18.28 -7.57 1.22
CA LEU A 370 -19.58 -6.95 0.95
C LEU A 370 -20.27 -6.49 2.24
N ASP A 371 -20.27 -7.28 3.30
CA ASP A 371 -20.83 -6.92 4.60
C ASP A 371 -20.08 -5.72 5.21
N ALA A 372 -18.74 -5.72 5.16
CA ALA A 372 -17.93 -4.58 5.58
C ALA A 372 -18.18 -3.35 4.70
N TRP A 373 -18.45 -3.54 3.42
CA TRP A 373 -18.76 -2.47 2.48
C TRP A 373 -20.19 -1.93 2.68
N GLU A 374 -21.17 -2.79 2.98
CA GLU A 374 -22.55 -2.42 3.33
C GLU A 374 -22.58 -1.68 4.67
N VAL A 375 -21.84 -2.11 5.68
CA VAL A 375 -21.67 -1.39 6.96
C VAL A 375 -20.96 -0.04 6.76
N LYS A 376 -19.99 0.05 5.82
CA LYS A 376 -19.37 1.33 5.44
C LYS A 376 -20.33 2.25 4.67
N LEU A 377 -21.21 1.69 3.83
CA LEU A 377 -22.26 2.44 3.12
C LEU A 377 -23.37 2.95 4.05
N GLU A 378 -23.68 2.23 5.13
CA GLU A 378 -24.67 2.62 6.14
C GLU A 378 -24.10 3.55 7.24
N ASN A 379 -22.78 3.70 7.32
CA ASN A 379 -22.16 4.65 8.23
C ASN A 379 -22.11 6.04 7.57
N PRO A 380 -22.94 7.02 7.98
CA PRO A 380 -23.03 8.33 7.34
C PRO A 380 -21.74 9.18 7.43
N LEU A 381 -20.71 8.68 8.12
CA LEU A 381 -19.39 9.31 8.24
C LEU A 381 -18.30 8.64 7.39
N LEU A 382 -18.54 7.47 6.79
CA LEU A 382 -17.49 6.64 6.18
C LEU A 382 -17.98 5.86 4.94
N GLY A 383 -18.70 6.54 4.03
CA GLY A 383 -18.98 6.00 2.70
C GLY A 383 -17.70 5.72 1.89
N PRO A 384 -17.79 5.08 0.70
CA PRO A 384 -16.62 4.74 -0.13
C PRO A 384 -15.90 5.97 -0.70
N GLU A 385 -16.47 7.14 -0.49
CA GLU A 385 -15.77 8.39 -0.46
C GLU A 385 -15.56 8.73 1.02
N GLY A 386 -14.31 8.70 1.49
CA GLY A 386 -13.93 9.49 2.68
C GLY A 386 -14.06 11.01 2.44
N TRP A 387 -14.86 11.38 1.45
CA TRP A 387 -15.41 12.67 1.19
C TRP A 387 -16.89 12.52 1.55
N GLY A 388 -17.38 13.35 2.48
CA GLY A 388 -18.78 13.42 2.82
C GLY A 388 -19.67 13.50 1.58
N GLN A 389 -20.98 13.34 1.80
CA GLN A 389 -21.95 13.58 0.74
C GLN A 389 -21.50 14.76 -0.12
N ASP A 390 -21.46 14.55 -1.43
CA ASP A 390 -21.23 15.55 -2.48
C ASP A 390 -22.36 16.61 -2.50
N THR A 391 -22.85 16.99 -1.33
CA THR A 391 -23.24 18.35 -1.02
C THR A 391 -21.95 19.15 -0.98
N GLU A 392 -21.84 20.21 -1.77
CA GLU A 392 -20.69 21.13 -1.87
C GLU A 392 -20.20 21.76 -0.54
N ASP A 393 -20.70 21.30 0.62
CA ASP A 393 -20.65 21.91 1.94
C ASP A 393 -20.00 21.03 3.05
N ASP A 394 -19.39 19.86 2.79
CA ASP A 394 -18.60 19.15 3.83
C ASP A 394 -17.12 19.59 3.82
N PRO A 395 -16.67 20.42 4.78
CA PRO A 395 -15.33 20.97 4.77
C PRO A 395 -14.27 19.94 5.24
N VAL A 396 -14.66 18.93 6.03
CA VAL A 396 -13.73 17.90 6.56
C VAL A 396 -13.25 17.00 5.43
N ALA A 397 -14.21 16.51 4.65
CA ALA A 397 -14.01 15.75 3.42
C ALA A 397 -12.98 16.40 2.48
N ARG A 398 -13.24 17.67 2.17
CA ARG A 398 -12.41 18.48 1.30
C ARG A 398 -11.00 18.63 1.86
N THR A 399 -10.86 18.93 3.15
CA THR A 399 -9.56 19.11 3.79
C THR A 399 -8.73 17.83 3.83
N VAL A 400 -9.36 16.66 4.10
CA VAL A 400 -8.67 15.35 4.13
C VAL A 400 -7.98 15.08 2.81
N ALA A 401 -8.65 15.37 1.71
CA ALA A 401 -8.15 14.93 0.44
C ALA A 401 -7.43 16.02 -0.36
N GLU A 402 -7.61 17.30 -0.03
CA GLU A 402 -6.57 18.31 -0.27
C GLU A 402 -5.25 17.88 0.39
N THR A 403 -5.29 17.40 1.64
CA THR A 403 -4.10 16.92 2.39
C THR A 403 -3.48 15.68 1.75
N SER A 404 -4.29 14.69 1.37
CA SER A 404 -3.82 13.49 0.65
C SER A 404 -3.19 13.85 -0.69
N GLN A 405 -3.81 14.76 -1.46
CA GLN A 405 -3.28 15.22 -2.73
C GLN A 405 -1.93 15.92 -2.55
N ILE A 406 -1.80 16.85 -1.60
CA ILE A 406 -0.53 17.53 -1.31
C ILE A 406 0.56 16.51 -0.91
N GLY A 407 0.23 15.53 -0.06
CA GLY A 407 1.17 14.48 0.36
C GLY A 407 1.67 13.62 -0.80
N SER A 408 0.78 13.22 -1.71
CA SER A 408 1.12 12.46 -2.92
C SER A 408 2.03 13.26 -3.85
N LEU A 409 1.69 14.53 -4.11
CA LEU A 409 2.50 15.44 -4.93
C LEU A 409 3.90 15.63 -4.38
N LEU A 410 4.02 15.85 -3.05
CA LEU A 410 5.31 16.00 -2.38
C LEU A 410 6.16 14.74 -2.48
N THR A 411 5.55 13.56 -2.35
CA THR A 411 6.26 12.29 -2.47
C THR A 411 6.81 12.09 -3.87
N GLN A 412 6.00 12.37 -4.90
CA GLN A 412 6.46 12.34 -6.30
C GLN A 412 7.59 13.34 -6.55
N PHE A 413 7.45 14.58 -6.04
CA PHE A 413 8.49 15.60 -6.13
C PHE A 413 9.79 15.18 -5.45
N ILE A 414 9.73 14.52 -4.29
CA ILE A 414 10.90 13.94 -3.62
C ILE A 414 11.58 12.91 -4.49
N HIS A 415 10.83 11.96 -5.06
CA HIS A 415 11.38 10.92 -5.92
C HIS A 415 12.00 11.50 -7.19
N TRP A 416 11.42 12.56 -7.76
CA TRP A 416 11.97 13.22 -8.93
C TRP A 416 13.22 14.06 -8.60
N ARG A 417 13.15 14.91 -7.58
CA ARG A 417 14.13 15.97 -7.32
C ARG A 417 15.22 15.56 -6.33
N PHE A 418 14.89 14.67 -5.40
CA PHE A 418 15.69 14.35 -4.21
C PHE A 418 15.88 12.84 -3.99
N ALA A 419 15.68 11.99 -5.00
CA ALA A 419 15.73 10.53 -4.90
C ALA A 419 16.97 10.00 -4.14
N GLU A 420 18.15 10.47 -4.54
CA GLU A 420 19.42 10.06 -3.94
C GLU A 420 19.55 10.49 -2.48
N GLN A 421 19.09 11.72 -2.18
CA GLN A 421 19.11 12.23 -0.82
C GLN A 421 18.10 11.48 0.06
N TRP A 422 16.89 11.27 -0.43
CA TRP A 422 15.87 10.44 0.22
C TRP A 422 16.40 9.06 0.55
N LYS A 423 16.94 8.33 -0.44
CA LYS A 423 17.51 6.99 -0.24
C LYS A 423 18.62 6.97 0.82
N ARG A 424 19.52 7.96 0.77
CA ARG A 424 20.62 8.07 1.74
C ARG A 424 20.12 8.36 3.15
N GLU A 425 19.24 9.33 3.30
CA GLU A 425 18.70 9.69 4.62
C GLU A 425 17.84 8.56 5.19
N TRP A 426 17.05 7.88 4.36
CA TRP A 426 16.29 6.68 4.76
C TRP A 426 17.22 5.59 5.27
N SER A 427 18.27 5.25 4.51
CA SER A 427 19.26 4.25 4.93
C SER A 427 19.92 4.59 6.27
N HIS A 428 20.13 5.88 6.57
CA HIS A 428 20.64 6.31 7.87
C HIS A 428 19.59 6.24 8.97
N PHE A 429 18.34 6.60 8.65
CA PHE A 429 17.22 6.56 9.57
C PHE A 429 16.89 5.13 9.98
N ALA A 430 16.69 4.23 9.01
CA ALA A 430 16.35 2.82 9.21
C ALA A 430 17.34 2.08 10.13
N ARG A 431 18.64 2.42 10.08
CA ARG A 431 19.66 1.87 11.00
C ARG A 431 19.43 2.14 12.49
N HIS A 432 18.59 3.11 12.83
CA HIS A 432 18.21 3.44 14.21
C HIS A 432 16.89 2.78 14.63
N THR A 433 16.29 1.99 13.74
CA THR A 433 15.06 1.23 14.00
C THR A 433 15.41 -0.23 14.33
N ASP A 434 14.41 -1.01 14.73
CA ASP A 434 14.60 -2.45 15.00
C ASP A 434 14.57 -3.30 13.71
N GLU A 435 14.20 -2.70 12.58
CA GLU A 435 14.02 -3.38 11.29
C GLU A 435 14.79 -2.67 10.15
N PRO A 436 16.13 -2.56 10.25
CA PRO A 436 16.93 -1.74 9.34
C PRO A 436 16.90 -2.17 7.86
N ASP A 437 16.50 -3.42 7.61
CA ASP A 437 16.43 -4.02 6.28
C ASP A 437 15.01 -3.98 5.66
N THR A 438 13.98 -3.61 6.44
CA THR A 438 12.60 -3.51 5.94
C THR A 438 12.49 -2.32 4.97
N PRO A 439 11.94 -2.52 3.76
CA PRO A 439 11.80 -1.45 2.76
C PRO A 439 10.89 -0.33 3.28
N PHE A 440 11.08 0.89 2.75
CA PHE A 440 10.32 2.07 3.20
C PHE A 440 8.80 1.88 3.19
N THR A 441 8.25 1.18 2.19
CA THR A 441 6.80 0.96 2.05
C THR A 441 6.20 0.17 3.21
N ASP A 442 6.97 -0.76 3.77
CA ASP A 442 6.49 -1.73 4.74
C ASP A 442 6.98 -1.38 6.16
N HIS A 443 7.85 -0.38 6.27
CA HIS A 443 8.51 -0.05 7.52
C HIS A 443 7.59 0.75 8.45
N PRO A 444 7.39 0.35 9.73
CA PRO A 444 6.43 0.98 10.64
C PRO A 444 6.74 2.46 11.00
N MET A 445 8.00 2.87 10.84
CA MET A 445 8.47 4.26 11.03
C MET A 445 8.54 5.09 9.74
N SER A 446 8.01 4.61 8.62
CA SER A 446 8.05 5.31 7.32
C SER A 446 7.40 6.69 7.38
N SER A 447 6.23 6.81 8.03
CA SER A 447 5.52 8.09 8.18
C SER A 447 6.32 9.11 9.02
N LEU A 448 6.97 8.69 10.10
CA LEU A 448 7.83 9.56 10.92
C LEU A 448 9.02 10.09 10.11
N PHE A 449 9.66 9.21 9.33
CA PHE A 449 10.74 9.62 8.45
C PHE A 449 10.27 10.59 7.38
N TRP A 450 9.14 10.29 6.72
CA TRP A 450 8.58 11.13 5.68
C TRP A 450 8.29 12.53 6.20
N GLU A 451 7.64 12.65 7.36
CA GLU A 451 7.38 13.96 7.98
C GLU A 451 8.67 14.71 8.28
N TRP A 452 9.62 14.07 8.94
CA TRP A 452 10.90 14.70 9.26
C TRP A 452 11.63 15.17 7.98
N PHE A 453 11.62 14.35 6.93
CA PHE A 453 12.27 14.68 5.66
C PHE A 453 11.58 15.85 4.96
N VAL A 454 10.24 15.87 4.94
CA VAL A 454 9.46 16.91 4.25
C VAL A 454 9.57 18.26 4.97
N PHE A 455 9.33 18.26 6.28
CA PHE A 455 9.10 19.49 7.05
C PHE A 455 10.36 20.01 7.73
N ASP A 456 11.34 19.17 8.05
CA ASP A 456 12.45 19.58 8.92
C ASP A 456 13.84 19.39 8.30
N ARG A 457 14.00 18.46 7.36
CA ARG A 457 15.31 18.19 6.75
C ARG A 457 15.74 19.35 5.87
N ARG A 458 16.73 20.11 6.35
CA ARG A 458 17.32 21.25 5.62
C ARG A 458 18.20 20.81 4.44
N LEU A 459 17.77 21.07 3.23
CA LEU A 459 18.48 20.77 1.98
C LEU A 459 19.77 21.60 1.83
N ARG A 460 20.56 21.30 0.80
CA ARG A 460 21.70 22.15 0.40
C ARG A 460 21.15 23.51 -0.04
N GLY A 461 21.31 24.53 0.81
CA GLY A 461 20.69 25.84 0.62
C GLY A 461 19.88 26.32 1.83
N GLY A 462 19.63 25.44 2.82
CA GLY A 462 18.94 25.79 4.06
C GLY A 462 17.41 25.74 3.96
N THR A 463 16.84 25.45 2.79
CA THR A 463 15.41 25.25 2.64
C THR A 463 14.97 23.83 3.01
N THR A 464 13.71 23.63 3.36
CA THR A 464 13.10 22.29 3.52
C THR A 464 12.59 21.77 2.17
N THR A 465 12.22 20.48 2.12
CA THR A 465 11.57 19.93 0.92
C THR A 465 10.21 20.58 0.65
N LEU A 466 9.42 20.85 1.69
CA LEU A 466 8.16 21.59 1.52
C LEU A 466 8.38 23.01 0.97
N GLU A 467 9.39 23.73 1.47
CA GLU A 467 9.73 25.07 0.98
C GLU A 467 10.18 25.02 -0.49
N ALA A 468 10.99 24.02 -0.88
CA ALA A 468 11.39 23.84 -2.28
C ALA A 468 10.19 23.50 -3.17
N PHE A 469 9.28 22.65 -2.70
CA PHE A 469 8.04 22.32 -3.40
C PHE A 469 7.13 23.54 -3.58
N GLU A 470 7.02 24.38 -2.55
CA GLU A 470 6.26 25.62 -2.62
C GLU A 470 6.83 26.55 -3.70
N GLN A 471 8.15 26.73 -3.74
CA GLN A 471 8.81 27.62 -4.69
C GLN A 471 8.72 27.10 -6.14
N GLU A 472 8.91 25.80 -6.36
CA GLU A 472 9.05 25.22 -7.70
C GLU A 472 7.70 24.77 -8.29
N VAL A 473 6.75 24.32 -7.46
CA VAL A 473 5.53 23.64 -7.93
C VAL A 473 4.25 24.42 -7.60
N SER A 474 4.19 25.15 -6.47
CA SER A 474 2.96 25.78 -5.98
C SER A 474 2.27 26.67 -7.02
N SER A 475 3.04 27.42 -7.81
CA SER A 475 2.47 28.33 -8.83
C SER A 475 1.63 27.63 -9.91
N HIS A 476 1.82 26.33 -10.09
CA HIS A 476 1.12 25.50 -11.07
C HIS A 476 -0.07 24.74 -10.47
N LEU A 477 -0.30 24.85 -9.15
CA LEU A 477 -1.38 24.14 -8.47
C LEU A 477 -2.68 24.99 -8.38
N PRO A 478 -3.85 24.33 -8.29
CA PRO A 478 -5.12 25.00 -7.98
C PRO A 478 -5.03 25.88 -6.72
N PRO A 479 -5.81 26.98 -6.64
CA PRO A 479 -5.80 27.89 -5.48
C PRO A 479 -5.96 27.21 -4.12
N SER A 480 -6.85 26.21 -4.02
CA SER A 480 -7.10 25.46 -2.78
C SER A 480 -5.86 24.71 -2.29
N LEU A 481 -5.14 24.03 -3.18
CA LEU A 481 -3.90 23.31 -2.82
C LEU A 481 -2.77 24.28 -2.44
N ARG A 482 -2.67 25.43 -3.12
CA ARG A 482 -1.70 26.47 -2.74
C ARG A 482 -1.96 26.99 -1.33
N GLU A 483 -3.23 27.18 -0.98
CA GLU A 483 -3.61 27.56 0.38
C GLU A 483 -3.38 26.43 1.39
N GLY A 484 -3.65 25.18 1.01
CA GLY A 484 -3.28 24.00 1.80
C GLY A 484 -1.78 23.91 2.10
N ILE A 485 -0.93 24.14 1.09
CA ILE A 485 0.54 24.18 1.27
C ILE A 485 0.94 25.30 2.23
N LYS A 486 0.36 26.49 2.11
CA LYS A 486 0.62 27.59 3.05
C LYS A 486 0.24 27.21 4.48
N ARG A 487 -0.93 26.59 4.68
CA ARG A 487 -1.35 26.03 5.98
C ARG A 487 -0.36 24.99 6.48
N TRP A 488 0.14 24.12 5.60
CA TRP A 488 1.17 23.13 5.95
C TRP A 488 2.51 23.76 6.35
N MET A 489 2.86 24.95 5.85
CA MET A 489 4.07 25.67 6.31
C MET A 489 3.93 26.20 7.75
N GLU A 490 2.70 26.33 8.26
CA GLU A 490 2.41 26.76 9.64
C GLU A 490 2.40 25.60 10.65
N ASN A 491 2.80 24.40 10.22
CA ASN A 491 2.86 23.21 11.05
C ASN A 491 3.74 23.40 12.29
N ARG A 492 3.47 22.60 13.33
CA ARG A 492 4.19 22.67 14.61
C ARG A 492 4.53 21.27 15.13
N PRO A 493 5.77 20.79 15.02
CA PRO A 493 6.20 19.58 15.71
C PRO A 493 6.36 19.88 17.20
N GLY A 494 6.00 18.95 18.07
CA GLY A 494 6.12 19.20 19.51
C GLY A 494 5.78 18.01 20.39
N PHE A 495 6.10 18.19 21.68
CA PHE A 495 5.58 17.37 22.76
C PHE A 495 4.45 18.12 23.44
N TYR A 496 3.33 17.46 23.65
CA TYR A 496 2.13 18.05 24.22
C TYR A 496 1.59 17.16 25.32
N VAL A 497 1.13 17.74 26.43
CA VAL A 497 0.46 17.01 27.51
C VAL A 497 -1.05 17.10 27.31
N ILE A 498 -1.74 15.96 27.29
CA ILE A 498 -3.20 15.92 27.26
C ILE A 498 -3.72 16.59 28.52
N HIS A 499 -4.40 17.72 28.35
CA HIS A 499 -4.88 18.57 29.44
C HIS A 499 -6.32 18.25 29.82
N SER A 500 -7.18 18.06 28.81
CA SER A 500 -8.58 17.69 29.00
C SER A 500 -9.09 16.86 27.83
N LEU A 501 -9.99 15.94 28.14
CA LEU A 501 -10.71 15.12 27.17
C LEU A 501 -12.08 15.75 26.90
N GLU A 502 -12.48 15.82 25.63
CA GLU A 502 -13.70 16.48 25.17
C GLU A 502 -14.49 15.54 24.24
N GLU A 503 -15.70 15.91 23.80
CA GLU A 503 -16.56 14.99 23.03
C GLU A 503 -16.00 14.62 21.65
N LYS A 504 -15.32 15.56 20.98
CA LYS A 504 -14.84 15.43 19.58
C LYS A 504 -13.32 15.40 19.45
N GLY A 505 -12.61 15.15 20.55
CA GLY A 505 -11.16 15.24 20.62
C GLY A 505 -10.67 15.63 22.00
N TYR A 506 -9.54 16.31 22.07
CA TYR A 506 -8.87 16.61 23.33
C TYR A 506 -8.02 17.87 23.23
N SER A 507 -7.95 18.62 24.33
CA SER A 507 -7.08 19.78 24.45
C SER A 507 -5.73 19.36 24.99
N VAL A 508 -4.67 19.81 24.33
CA VAL A 508 -3.28 19.54 24.71
C VAL A 508 -2.56 20.83 25.04
N ARG A 509 -1.67 20.78 26.02
CA ARG A 509 -0.77 21.89 26.37
C ARG A 509 0.63 21.58 25.86
N ASP A 510 1.28 22.54 25.24
CA ASP A 510 2.70 22.44 24.89
C ASP A 510 3.54 22.09 26.12
N LEU A 511 4.39 21.07 26.03
CA LEU A 511 5.23 20.65 27.15
C LEU A 511 6.35 21.67 27.44
N PHE A 512 6.78 22.42 26.42
CA PHE A 512 7.88 23.39 26.49
C PHE A 512 7.41 24.85 26.30
N GLY A 513 6.11 25.08 26.17
CA GLY A 513 5.50 26.40 26.05
C GLY A 513 4.19 26.51 26.83
N ASP A 514 3.55 27.67 26.76
CA ASP A 514 2.29 27.92 27.47
C ASP A 514 1.04 27.79 26.57
N ASN A 515 1.23 27.41 25.30
CA ASN A 515 0.15 27.30 24.34
C ASN A 515 -0.73 26.08 24.61
N ILE A 516 -2.04 26.26 24.43
CA ILE A 516 -3.02 25.18 24.47
C ILE A 516 -3.64 25.05 23.08
N PHE A 517 -3.74 23.82 22.59
CA PHE A 517 -4.27 23.49 21.27
C PHE A 517 -5.40 22.48 21.43
N PHE A 518 -6.50 22.69 20.72
CA PHE A 518 -7.54 21.68 20.61
C PHE A 518 -7.26 20.79 19.40
N ILE A 519 -7.09 19.48 19.64
CA ILE A 519 -6.89 18.47 18.60
C ILE A 519 -8.23 17.78 18.34
N ARG A 520 -8.69 17.86 17.09
CA ARG A 520 -9.90 17.16 16.63
C ARG A 520 -9.52 15.79 16.09
N ASP A 521 -9.95 14.74 16.77
CA ASP A 521 -9.64 13.36 16.41
C ASP A 521 -10.95 12.61 16.08
N PRO A 522 -11.20 12.22 14.82
CA PRO A 522 -12.40 11.47 14.44
C PRO A 522 -12.47 10.06 15.02
N GLU A 523 -11.32 9.47 15.37
CA GLU A 523 -11.24 8.11 15.89
C GLU A 523 -11.39 8.09 17.42
N TYR A 524 -11.37 9.27 18.04
CA TYR A 524 -11.53 9.41 19.49
C TYR A 524 -12.95 9.07 19.93
N ASN A 525 -13.05 8.14 20.89
CA ASN A 525 -14.29 7.80 21.57
C ASN A 525 -14.23 8.24 23.04
N PRO A 526 -15.10 9.18 23.48
CA PRO A 526 -15.10 9.66 24.87
C PRO A 526 -15.48 8.61 25.91
N GLU A 527 -16.18 7.53 25.54
CA GLU A 527 -16.57 6.47 26.48
C GLU A 527 -15.42 5.50 26.78
N LYS A 528 -14.47 5.39 25.85
CA LYS A 528 -13.27 4.54 25.95
C LYS A 528 -12.08 5.29 25.35
N PRO A 529 -11.63 6.37 26.00
CA PRO A 529 -10.56 7.17 25.46
C PRO A 529 -9.30 6.30 25.38
N PRO A 530 -8.62 6.24 24.23
CA PRO A 530 -7.43 5.41 24.06
C PRO A 530 -6.23 5.88 24.90
N TYR A 531 -6.34 7.04 25.55
CA TYR A 531 -5.32 7.69 26.37
C TYR A 531 -5.98 8.55 27.46
N GLU A 532 -5.24 8.86 28.52
CA GLU A 532 -5.73 9.59 29.70
C GLU A 532 -5.15 11.01 29.80
N VAL A 533 -5.78 11.85 30.63
CA VAL A 533 -5.21 13.15 31.00
C VAL A 533 -3.82 12.96 31.61
N GLY A 534 -2.86 13.78 31.18
CA GLY A 534 -1.46 13.68 31.59
C GLY A 534 -0.56 12.89 30.64
N TYR A 535 -1.13 12.12 29.70
CA TYR A 535 -0.34 11.49 28.64
C TYR A 535 0.37 12.55 27.80
N ILE A 536 1.56 12.20 27.30
CA ILE A 536 2.40 13.04 26.47
C ILE A 536 2.28 12.57 25.03
N LEU A 537 1.78 13.44 24.18
CA LEU A 537 1.70 13.26 22.75
C LEU A 537 2.93 13.90 22.08
N PHE A 538 3.68 13.11 21.32
CA PHE A 538 4.61 13.66 20.32
C PHE A 538 3.98 13.55 18.94
N CYS A 539 3.78 14.68 18.28
CA CYS A 539 3.25 14.74 16.92
C CYS A 539 3.59 16.09 16.26
N ARG A 540 3.24 16.21 14.98
CA ARG A 540 3.14 17.50 14.30
C ARG A 540 1.69 17.98 14.27
N LEU A 541 1.43 19.16 14.81
CA LEU A 541 0.13 19.81 14.70
C LEU A 541 0.01 20.53 13.35
N MET A 542 -1.06 20.21 12.63
CA MET A 542 -1.47 20.80 11.37
C MET A 542 -2.74 21.63 11.58
N PRO A 543 -2.79 22.91 11.14
CA PRO A 543 -3.99 23.72 11.25
C PRO A 543 -5.16 23.14 10.45
N TRP A 544 -6.35 23.09 11.06
CA TRP A 544 -7.58 22.57 10.45
C TRP A 544 -8.81 23.36 10.92
N GLU A 545 -9.37 24.22 10.07
CA GLU A 545 -10.67 24.90 10.26
C GLU A 545 -10.95 25.40 11.70
N GLY A 546 -10.04 26.21 12.25
CA GLY A 546 -10.18 26.76 13.61
C GLY A 546 -9.80 25.80 14.74
N ALA A 547 -9.33 24.59 14.42
CA ALA A 547 -8.74 23.61 15.32
C ALA A 547 -7.40 23.09 14.78
N TYR A 548 -6.86 22.04 15.40
CA TYR A 548 -5.68 21.32 14.93
C TYR A 548 -5.98 19.83 14.73
N ARG A 549 -5.14 19.19 13.92
CA ARG A 549 -4.97 17.74 13.88
C ARG A 549 -3.51 17.37 13.99
N TYR A 550 -3.23 16.16 14.47
CA TYR A 550 -1.89 15.60 14.30
C TYR A 550 -1.67 15.22 12.82
N GLY A 551 -0.41 15.20 12.40
CA GLY A 551 0.03 14.86 11.04
C GLY A 551 -0.17 13.37 10.69
N GLY A 552 0.71 12.84 9.85
CA GLY A 552 0.74 11.43 9.47
C GLY A 552 1.11 10.48 10.61
N ILE A 553 1.73 10.94 11.70
CA ILE A 553 2.00 10.10 12.87
C ILE A 553 1.90 10.84 14.21
N ALA A 554 1.41 10.11 15.22
CA ALA A 554 1.32 10.53 16.61
C ALA A 554 1.85 9.43 17.53
N PHE A 555 2.68 9.78 18.50
CA PHE A 555 3.16 8.87 19.53
C PHE A 555 2.64 9.30 20.88
N PHE A 556 2.02 8.36 21.59
CA PHE A 556 1.48 8.58 22.92
C PHE A 556 2.40 7.92 23.94
N PHE A 557 2.92 8.73 24.87
CA PHE A 557 3.74 8.29 25.98
C PHE A 557 2.97 8.51 27.27
N PRO A 558 3.01 7.54 28.20
CA PRO A 558 2.47 7.75 29.53
C PRO A 558 3.13 8.92 30.28
N PRO A 559 2.48 9.47 31.32
CA PRO A 559 2.97 10.63 32.06
C PRO A 559 4.39 10.47 32.62
N TRP A 560 4.80 9.26 33.01
CA TRP A 560 6.10 8.99 33.61
C TRP A 560 7.31 9.13 32.67
N TYR A 561 7.09 9.31 31.37
CA TYR A 561 8.15 9.67 30.42
C TYR A 561 8.48 11.17 30.44
N ARG A 562 7.71 11.98 31.17
CA ARG A 562 7.89 13.45 31.20
C ARG A 562 9.27 13.85 31.64
N SER A 563 9.77 13.28 32.75
CA SER A 563 11.10 13.58 33.28
C SER A 563 12.19 13.30 32.26
N ASP A 564 12.11 12.16 31.57
CA ASP A 564 13.12 11.72 30.60
C ASP A 564 13.10 12.63 29.37
N ILE A 565 11.91 12.94 28.84
CA ILE A 565 11.73 13.84 27.70
C ILE A 565 12.26 15.24 28.04
N VAL A 566 11.85 15.80 29.18
CA VAL A 566 12.27 17.14 29.60
C VAL A 566 13.78 17.21 29.85
N THR A 567 14.35 16.18 30.49
CA THR A 567 15.79 16.12 30.76
C THR A 567 16.58 16.05 29.47
N TYR A 568 16.20 15.16 28.55
CA TYR A 568 16.87 15.01 27.26
C TYR A 568 16.81 16.30 26.42
N VAL A 569 15.63 16.92 26.31
CA VAL A 569 15.46 18.16 25.56
C VAL A 569 16.25 19.31 26.19
N ARG A 570 16.29 19.39 27.52
CA ARG A 570 17.14 20.35 28.23
C ARG A 570 18.61 20.09 27.93
N GLU A 571 19.10 18.86 28.05
CA GLU A 571 20.51 18.52 27.75
C GLU A 571 20.91 18.87 26.32
N LEU A 572 20.01 18.69 25.35
CA LEU A 572 20.22 19.16 23.96
C LEU A 572 20.36 20.69 23.85
N GLY A 573 19.74 21.44 24.77
CA GLY A 573 19.78 22.91 24.84
C GLY A 573 20.75 23.51 25.87
N LEU A 574 21.34 22.71 26.76
CA LEU A 574 22.09 23.16 27.96
C LEU A 574 23.54 23.60 27.71
N ASN A 575 23.91 23.90 26.46
CA ASN A 575 25.04 24.83 26.20
C ASN A 575 24.60 26.31 26.21
N SER A 576 23.33 26.60 26.52
CA SER A 576 22.81 27.96 26.70
C SER A 576 22.48 28.17 28.18
N GLY A 577 23.46 28.60 28.97
CA GLY A 577 23.34 28.76 30.42
C GLY A 577 22.44 29.93 30.88
N SER A 578 21.18 29.97 30.46
CA SER A 578 20.26 31.06 30.84
C SER A 578 18.87 30.55 31.22
N GLU A 579 18.28 31.17 32.25
CA GLU A 579 16.89 31.06 32.73
C GLU A 579 15.81 31.49 31.70
N ILE A 580 16.15 31.54 30.40
CA ILE A 580 15.24 31.93 29.34
C ILE A 580 14.41 30.71 28.92
N PRO A 581 13.09 30.85 28.70
CA PRO A 581 12.27 29.78 28.13
C PRO A 581 12.94 29.20 26.88
N LEU A 582 13.08 27.88 26.86
CA LEU A 582 13.67 27.17 25.73
C LEU A 582 12.78 27.43 24.50
N ASP A 583 13.29 28.14 23.49
CA ASP A 583 12.59 28.27 22.22
C ASP A 583 12.61 26.91 21.51
N TRP A 584 11.52 26.17 21.71
CA TRP A 584 11.36 24.81 21.21
C TRP A 584 11.49 24.72 19.70
N LEU A 585 10.92 25.67 18.95
CA LEU A 585 10.93 25.64 17.48
C LEU A 585 12.35 25.91 16.93
N ASP A 586 13.10 26.80 17.57
CA ASP A 586 14.51 27.04 17.23
C ASP A 586 15.39 25.82 17.58
N LEU A 587 15.17 25.17 18.72
CA LEU A 587 15.87 23.92 19.05
C LEU A 587 15.53 22.82 18.04
N TRP A 588 14.24 22.63 17.75
CA TRP A 588 13.75 21.64 16.78
C TRP A 588 14.40 21.85 15.41
N THR A 589 14.42 23.09 14.90
CA THR A 589 15.02 23.41 13.60
C THR A 589 16.48 23.00 13.52
N ARG A 590 17.23 23.11 14.62
CA ARG A 590 18.67 22.77 14.67
C ARG A 590 18.95 21.30 14.99
N LYS A 591 18.02 20.62 15.69
CA LYS A 591 18.27 19.32 16.33
C LYS A 591 17.20 18.25 16.06
N SER A 592 16.26 18.49 15.13
CA SER A 592 15.12 17.59 14.83
C SER A 592 15.52 16.13 14.69
N ARG A 593 16.62 15.85 13.97
CA ARG A 593 17.13 14.47 13.80
C ARG A 593 17.47 13.78 15.12
N LEU A 594 18.11 14.49 16.06
CA LEU A 594 18.48 13.91 17.36
C LEU A 594 17.22 13.66 18.20
N ILE A 595 16.27 14.57 18.15
CA ILE A 595 14.99 14.45 18.87
C ILE A 595 14.18 13.26 18.31
N VAL A 596 14.09 13.13 16.98
CA VAL A 596 13.42 12.00 16.32
C VAL A 596 14.10 10.67 16.68
N ASN A 597 15.44 10.62 16.70
CA ASN A 597 16.16 9.44 17.19
C ASN A 597 15.84 9.12 18.65
N PHE A 598 15.77 10.12 19.51
CA PHE A 598 15.39 9.93 20.91
C PHE A 598 13.98 9.36 21.05
N ILE A 599 13.02 9.82 20.23
CA ILE A 599 11.64 9.29 20.23
C ILE A 599 11.61 7.82 19.83
N MET A 600 12.40 7.44 18.82
CA MET A 600 12.53 6.02 18.43
C MET A 600 13.09 5.18 19.58
N GLU A 601 14.15 5.65 20.25
CA GLU A 601 14.71 4.98 21.42
C GLU A 601 13.73 4.93 22.60
N LEU A 602 12.93 5.98 22.78
CA LEU A 602 11.91 6.05 23.83
C LEU A 602 10.83 4.98 23.63
N ARG A 603 10.45 4.68 22.37
CA ARG A 603 9.52 3.57 22.06
C ARG A 603 10.10 2.19 22.33
N LYS A 604 11.40 2.01 22.14
CA LYS A 604 12.07 0.73 22.38
C LYS A 604 12.19 0.40 23.86
N LYS A 605 12.23 1.42 24.72
CA LYS A 605 12.19 1.21 26.16
C LYS A 605 10.86 0.56 26.53
N LEU A 606 10.94 -0.71 26.94
CA LEU A 606 9.82 -1.45 27.50
C LEU A 606 9.14 -0.59 28.56
N ILE A 607 7.84 -0.38 28.36
CA ILE A 607 7.00 0.37 29.30
C ILE A 607 7.01 -0.40 30.61
N GLN A 608 7.74 0.12 31.60
CA GLN A 608 7.69 -0.39 32.95
C GLN A 608 6.81 0.57 33.75
N PRO A 609 5.57 0.18 34.08
CA PRO A 609 4.72 1.03 34.88
C PRO A 609 5.40 1.29 36.21
N LYS A 610 5.55 2.56 36.58
CA LYS A 610 5.96 2.94 37.95
C LYS A 610 4.79 2.62 38.86
N LEU A 611 4.77 1.39 39.38
CA LEU A 611 3.73 0.94 40.30
C LEU A 611 3.91 1.66 41.64
N VAL A 612 2.83 2.22 42.19
CA VAL A 612 2.85 2.85 43.51
C VAL A 612 1.86 2.16 44.44
N THR A 613 2.21 2.02 45.72
CA THR A 613 1.29 1.50 46.73
C THR A 613 0.20 2.54 47.04
N ALA A 614 -0.84 2.18 47.77
CA ALA A 614 -1.87 3.16 48.18
C ALA A 614 -1.34 4.27 49.11
N GLU A 615 -0.18 4.07 49.75
CA GLU A 615 0.53 5.12 50.49
C GLU A 615 1.32 6.08 49.59
N GLY A 616 1.45 5.77 48.29
CA GLY A 616 2.25 6.57 47.34
C GLY A 616 3.73 6.15 47.24
N HIS A 617 4.12 5.03 47.85
CA HIS A 617 5.50 4.52 47.76
C HIS A 617 5.71 3.73 46.47
N ARG A 618 6.95 3.67 45.96
CA ARG A 618 7.28 2.78 44.83
C ARG A 618 7.06 1.32 45.22
N ALA A 619 6.31 0.61 44.39
CA ALA A 619 6.05 -0.80 44.59
C ALA A 619 7.17 -1.66 43.98
N GLY A 620 7.57 -2.74 44.67
CA GLY A 620 8.56 -3.71 44.24
C GLY A 620 8.62 -4.91 45.19
N VAL A 621 9.26 -6.00 44.80
CA VAL A 621 9.42 -7.18 45.66
C VAL A 621 10.46 -6.85 46.74
N CYS A 622 9.99 -6.71 47.97
CA CYS A 622 10.82 -6.36 49.12
C CYS A 622 10.80 -7.52 50.12
N ARG A 623 11.98 -8.05 50.43
CA ARG A 623 12.14 -9.22 51.29
C ARG A 623 13.20 -9.00 52.37
N ALA A 624 12.92 -9.42 53.60
CA ALA A 624 13.92 -9.52 54.65
C ALA A 624 14.05 -10.98 55.13
N VAL A 625 15.29 -11.48 55.16
CA VAL A 625 15.60 -12.85 55.56
C VAL A 625 16.30 -12.84 56.91
N TYR A 626 15.84 -13.71 57.80
CA TYR A 626 16.43 -13.92 59.11
C TYR A 626 16.71 -15.40 59.33
N LYS A 627 17.85 -15.70 59.95
CA LYS A 627 18.15 -17.04 60.48
C LYS A 627 17.44 -17.25 61.81
N VAL A 628 16.85 -18.43 61.98
CA VAL A 628 16.12 -18.80 63.20
C VAL A 628 17.08 -19.50 64.17
N ASN A 629 17.31 -18.90 65.33
CA ASN A 629 18.15 -19.45 66.39
C ASN A 629 17.36 -20.39 67.32
N ASP A 630 16.08 -20.08 67.54
CA ASP A 630 15.15 -20.89 68.34
C ASP A 630 13.74 -20.88 67.72
N PHE A 631 13.40 -21.97 67.02
CA PHE A 631 12.12 -22.10 66.32
C PHE A 631 10.91 -22.16 67.26
N LEU A 632 11.03 -22.84 68.40
CA LEU A 632 9.91 -22.98 69.34
C LEU A 632 9.65 -21.67 70.08
N GLY A 633 10.73 -20.98 70.49
CA GLY A 633 10.64 -19.65 71.07
C GLY A 633 10.03 -18.64 70.09
N LEU A 634 10.48 -18.66 68.83
CA LEU A 634 9.99 -17.77 67.77
C LEU A 634 8.49 -17.98 67.50
N THR A 635 8.07 -19.23 67.27
CA THR A 635 6.66 -19.56 67.00
C THR A 635 5.76 -19.18 68.18
N SER A 636 6.18 -19.45 69.42
CA SER A 636 5.40 -19.05 70.61
C SER A 636 5.33 -17.53 70.81
N ALA A 637 6.36 -16.78 70.40
CA ALA A 637 6.35 -15.33 70.45
C ALA A 637 5.40 -14.74 69.41
N ILE A 638 5.39 -15.32 68.20
CA ILE A 638 4.57 -14.87 67.07
C ILE A 638 3.09 -15.18 67.26
N GLU A 639 2.73 -16.34 67.81
CA GLU A 639 1.33 -16.70 68.12
C GLU A 639 0.68 -15.76 69.16
N LYS A 640 1.48 -14.92 69.84
CA LYS A 640 1.00 -13.91 70.79
C LYS A 640 0.84 -12.52 70.18
N LEU A 641 1.29 -12.34 68.93
CA LEU A 641 1.13 -11.08 68.22
C LEU A 641 -0.29 -10.99 67.70
N PRO A 642 -1.13 -10.05 68.19
CA PRO A 642 -2.44 -9.81 67.59
C PRO A 642 -2.33 -9.37 66.13
N GLU A 643 -1.13 -9.01 65.67
CA GLU A 643 -0.88 -8.44 64.36
C GLU A 643 -0.79 -9.42 63.18
N LEU A 644 -0.83 -10.72 63.47
CA LEU A 644 -0.56 -11.78 62.51
C LEU A 644 -1.69 -12.80 62.46
N GLU A 645 -2.25 -13.00 61.28
CA GLU A 645 -3.23 -14.07 61.04
C GLU A 645 -2.56 -15.28 60.39
N ILE A 646 -2.72 -16.47 61.00
CA ILE A 646 -2.21 -17.72 60.45
C ILE A 646 -3.02 -18.08 59.20
N THR A 647 -2.35 -18.25 58.07
CA THR A 647 -2.99 -18.69 56.82
C THR A 647 -2.79 -20.16 56.53
N ASP A 648 -1.60 -20.69 56.79
CA ASP A 648 -1.23 -22.04 56.37
C ASP A 648 -0.17 -22.66 57.28
N ARG A 649 -0.23 -23.99 57.42
CA ARG A 649 0.71 -24.81 58.20
C ARG A 649 0.97 -26.12 57.47
N GLU A 650 2.11 -26.20 56.79
CA GLU A 650 2.51 -27.34 55.96
C GLU A 650 3.71 -28.07 56.57
N LYS A 651 3.73 -29.41 56.55
CA LYS A 651 4.92 -30.20 56.91
C LYS A 651 5.63 -30.69 55.64
N ARG A 652 6.85 -30.19 55.39
CA ARG A 652 7.68 -30.62 54.26
C ARG A 652 8.84 -31.50 54.68
N LYS A 653 9.02 -32.61 53.96
CA LYS A 653 10.11 -33.57 54.17
C LYS A 653 11.46 -32.87 53.97
N GLY A 654 12.27 -32.78 55.03
CA GLY A 654 13.59 -32.14 55.02
C GLY A 654 13.63 -30.68 55.47
N GLN A 655 12.54 -29.92 55.33
CA GLN A 655 12.46 -28.50 55.78
C GLN A 655 11.74 -28.33 57.11
N GLY A 656 11.00 -29.36 57.56
CA GLY A 656 10.23 -29.31 58.79
C GLY A 656 8.86 -28.67 58.57
N GLU A 657 8.36 -28.00 59.61
CA GLU A 657 7.10 -27.28 59.58
C GLU A 657 7.31 -25.88 58.99
N ILE A 658 6.46 -25.52 58.04
CA ILE A 658 6.40 -24.20 57.40
C ILE A 658 5.10 -23.55 57.85
N ILE A 659 5.20 -22.38 58.46
CA ILE A 659 4.04 -21.63 58.96
C ILE A 659 3.99 -20.28 58.25
N ARG A 660 2.83 -19.92 57.70
CA ARG A 660 2.63 -18.66 57.00
C ARG A 660 1.64 -17.77 57.75
N TYR A 661 1.95 -16.49 57.82
CA TYR A 661 1.12 -15.46 58.43
C TYR A 661 0.94 -14.27 57.48
N LEU A 662 -0.20 -13.60 57.58
CA LEU A 662 -0.47 -12.31 56.95
C LEU A 662 -0.28 -11.18 57.95
N TRP A 663 0.33 -10.10 57.51
CA TRP A 663 0.34 -8.83 58.24
C TRP A 663 -0.84 -7.98 57.76
N MET A 664 -1.70 -7.59 58.70
CA MET A 664 -2.88 -6.76 58.44
C MET A 664 -2.64 -5.31 58.87
N GLU A 665 -3.32 -4.36 58.24
CA GLU A 665 -3.16 -2.92 58.54
C GLU A 665 -3.68 -2.52 59.93
N ASP A 666 -4.83 -3.03 60.36
CA ASP A 666 -5.47 -2.68 61.65
C ASP A 666 -4.63 -3.04 62.88
N ALA A 667 -3.75 -4.00 62.66
CA ALA A 667 -2.85 -4.61 63.59
C ALA A 667 -1.61 -3.74 63.86
N LEU A 668 -1.19 -2.90 62.91
CA LEU A 668 -0.13 -1.94 63.16
C LEU A 668 -0.63 -0.83 64.10
N THR A 669 0.18 -0.48 65.11
CA THR A 669 -0.15 0.66 65.99
C THR A 669 -0.28 1.93 65.17
N GLY A 670 -1.19 2.84 65.57
CA GLY A 670 -1.41 4.11 64.87
C GLY A 670 -0.12 4.89 64.60
N GLN A 671 0.86 4.84 65.51
CA GLN A 671 2.17 5.47 65.34
C GLN A 671 3.01 4.88 64.19
N LEU A 672 2.89 3.59 63.91
CA LEU A 672 3.58 2.93 62.80
C LEU A 672 2.88 3.19 61.46
N MET A 673 1.54 3.27 61.48
CA MET A 673 0.75 3.70 60.33
C MET A 673 0.99 5.17 59.98
N ASP A 674 1.08 6.02 60.99
CA ASP A 674 1.46 7.43 60.81
C ASP A 674 2.86 7.53 60.25
N ALA A 675 3.82 6.72 60.73
CA ALA A 675 5.17 6.69 60.18
C ALA A 675 5.24 6.20 58.71
N LEU A 676 4.34 5.30 58.31
CA LEU A 676 4.18 4.90 56.90
C LEU A 676 3.58 6.02 56.04
N ARG A 677 2.69 6.84 56.60
CA ARG A 677 1.97 7.89 55.87
C ARG A 677 2.66 9.26 55.94
N SER A 678 3.58 9.46 56.89
CA SER A 678 4.25 10.74 57.16
C SER A 678 5.58 10.93 56.42
N GLY A 679 5.99 9.98 55.58
CA GLY A 679 7.17 10.17 54.73
C GLY A 679 6.98 11.41 53.84
N GLU A 680 8.05 12.20 53.63
CA GLU A 680 8.07 13.15 52.53
C GLU A 680 7.89 12.32 51.25
N LEU A 681 6.67 12.25 50.76
CA LEU A 681 6.40 11.63 49.48
C LEU A 681 7.17 12.47 48.45
N GLU A 682 8.21 11.88 47.84
CA GLU A 682 8.39 12.15 46.42
C GLU A 682 7.05 11.76 45.81
N VAL A 683 6.16 12.74 45.65
CA VAL A 683 4.88 12.52 45.00
C VAL A 683 5.26 12.09 43.59
N VAL A 684 5.31 10.78 43.37
CA VAL A 684 5.38 10.21 42.04
C VAL A 684 3.99 10.46 41.47
N ALA A 685 3.72 11.71 41.08
CA ALA A 685 2.48 12.14 40.44
C ALA A 685 2.22 11.40 39.11
N GLU A 686 3.11 10.48 38.75
CA GLU A 686 3.24 9.82 37.47
C GLU A 686 3.22 8.28 37.60
N GLY A 687 2.83 7.70 38.75
CA GLY A 687 2.76 6.25 38.98
C GLY A 687 1.36 5.65 38.87
N ILE A 688 1.25 4.35 38.51
CA ILE A 688 -0.01 3.61 38.52
C ILE A 688 -0.27 3.06 39.93
N PRO A 689 -1.38 3.43 40.60
CA PRO A 689 -1.70 2.91 41.92
C PRO A 689 -2.05 1.43 41.85
N LEU A 690 -1.36 0.61 42.63
CA LEU A 690 -1.71 -0.79 42.84
C LEU A 690 -2.98 -0.87 43.68
N THR A 691 -3.89 -1.75 43.25
CA THR A 691 -5.00 -2.17 44.09
C THR A 691 -4.44 -3.03 45.21
N ASP A 692 -4.56 -2.57 46.46
CA ASP A 692 -4.16 -3.35 47.62
C ASP A 692 -5.04 -4.61 47.75
N ILE A 693 -4.48 -5.66 48.36
CA ILE A 693 -5.19 -6.90 48.64
C ILE A 693 -5.95 -6.73 49.95
N PHE A 694 -7.24 -7.03 49.92
CA PHE A 694 -8.09 -7.05 51.11
C PHE A 694 -8.47 -8.49 51.46
N HIS A 695 -8.41 -8.82 52.75
CA HIS A 695 -8.87 -10.09 53.28
C HIS A 695 -10.02 -9.88 54.25
N GLU A 696 -11.06 -10.69 54.11
CA GLU A 696 -12.17 -10.74 55.05
C GLU A 696 -11.72 -11.52 56.29
N THR A 697 -11.69 -10.84 57.44
CA THR A 697 -11.36 -11.47 58.72
C THR A 697 -12.47 -12.40 59.19
N GLN A 698 -12.18 -13.21 60.21
CA GLN A 698 -13.20 -14.02 60.91
C GLN A 698 -14.36 -13.18 61.51
N ARG A 699 -14.22 -11.85 61.59
CA ARG A 699 -15.25 -10.91 62.06
C ARG A 699 -16.08 -10.29 60.93
N GLY A 700 -15.80 -10.63 59.66
CA GLY A 700 -16.47 -10.06 58.49
C GLY A 700 -15.95 -8.67 58.08
N GLU A 701 -14.84 -8.22 58.66
CA GLU A 701 -14.21 -6.94 58.30
C GLU A 701 -13.20 -7.16 57.17
N ASN A 702 -13.29 -6.35 56.11
CA ASN A 702 -12.30 -6.34 55.04
C ASN A 702 -11.09 -5.51 55.46
N LEU A 703 -9.99 -6.19 55.75
CA LEU A 703 -8.75 -5.56 56.17
C LEU A 703 -7.69 -5.64 55.08
N ARG A 704 -6.86 -4.60 55.02
CA ARG A 704 -5.80 -4.46 54.03
C ARG A 704 -4.56 -5.25 54.45
N GLN A 705 -4.04 -6.04 53.53
CA GLN A 705 -2.79 -6.79 53.71
C GLN A 705 -1.59 -5.89 53.40
N ILE A 706 -0.63 -5.86 54.32
CA ILE A 706 0.60 -5.04 54.20
C ILE A 706 1.87 -5.88 54.01
N GLY A 707 1.81 -7.20 54.23
CA GLY A 707 2.94 -8.12 54.00
C GLY A 707 2.64 -9.56 54.39
N ASN A 708 3.62 -10.43 54.20
CA ASN A 708 3.60 -11.85 54.56
C ASN A 708 4.78 -12.18 55.47
N LEU A 709 4.60 -13.15 56.36
CA LEU A 709 5.66 -13.73 57.17
C LEU A 709 5.65 -15.25 57.01
N THR A 710 6.76 -15.82 56.53
CA THR A 710 6.95 -17.26 56.43
C THR A 710 8.02 -17.72 57.40
N ILE A 711 7.70 -18.70 58.24
CA ILE A 711 8.62 -19.27 59.23
C ILE A 711 8.91 -20.72 58.87
N THR A 712 10.20 -21.08 58.88
CA THR A 712 10.69 -22.45 58.82
C THR A 712 11.62 -22.71 59.99
N ARG A 713 12.07 -23.95 60.16
CA ARG A 713 13.02 -24.30 61.23
C ARG A 713 14.36 -23.55 61.14
N GLN A 714 14.79 -23.17 59.95
CA GLN A 714 16.11 -22.59 59.71
C GLN A 714 16.05 -21.08 59.46
N TYR A 715 14.98 -20.61 58.80
CA TYR A 715 14.85 -19.23 58.37
C TYR A 715 13.43 -18.72 58.53
N THR A 716 13.30 -17.41 58.70
CA THR A 716 12.04 -16.69 58.62
C THR A 716 12.18 -15.53 57.65
N VAL A 717 11.13 -15.29 56.88
CA VAL A 717 11.14 -14.37 55.74
C VAL A 717 9.94 -13.43 55.83
N ILE A 718 10.19 -12.13 55.73
CA ILE A 718 9.15 -11.10 55.56
C ILE A 718 9.12 -10.72 54.08
N ASP A 719 7.95 -10.79 53.45
CA ASP A 719 7.73 -10.33 52.06
C ASP A 719 6.71 -9.19 52.04
N THR A 720 6.98 -8.12 51.31
CA THR A 720 6.04 -7.01 51.07
C THR A 720 6.32 -6.31 49.74
N ILE A 721 5.50 -5.32 49.40
CA ILE A 721 5.51 -4.63 48.12
C ILE A 721 6.22 -3.26 48.15
N SER A 722 6.75 -2.79 49.29
CA SER A 722 7.54 -1.55 49.32
C SER A 722 8.61 -1.59 50.42
N LYS A 723 9.66 -0.80 50.24
CA LYS A 723 10.77 -0.71 51.20
C LYS A 723 10.32 -0.12 52.53
N GLU A 724 9.46 0.88 52.47
CA GLU A 724 8.88 1.57 53.62
C GLU A 724 8.02 0.62 54.44
N ARG A 725 7.16 -0.19 53.76
CA ARG A 725 6.43 -1.28 54.41
C ARG A 725 7.40 -2.26 55.06
N LEU A 726 8.47 -2.67 54.36
CA LEU A 726 9.44 -3.64 54.89
C LEU A 726 10.14 -3.11 56.15
N ASP A 727 10.61 -1.86 56.14
CA ASP A 727 11.30 -1.24 57.27
C ASP A 727 10.41 -1.12 58.51
N VAL A 728 9.11 -0.93 58.33
CA VAL A 728 8.14 -0.93 59.44
C VAL A 728 7.92 -2.35 59.96
N LEU A 729 7.67 -3.32 59.08
CA LEU A 729 7.47 -4.72 59.47
C LEU A 729 8.71 -5.30 60.18
N LYS A 730 9.92 -5.00 59.69
CA LYS A 730 11.18 -5.40 60.32
C LYS A 730 11.32 -4.83 61.74
N ARG A 731 10.98 -3.56 61.95
CA ARG A 731 11.03 -2.93 63.27
C ARG A 731 10.09 -3.62 64.25
N VAL A 732 8.87 -3.94 63.83
CA VAL A 732 7.92 -4.72 64.63
C VAL A 732 8.48 -6.11 64.92
N PHE A 733 8.93 -6.82 63.89
CA PHE A 733 9.41 -8.19 64.01
C PHE A 733 10.61 -8.32 64.95
N VAL A 734 11.62 -7.44 64.81
CA VAL A 734 12.80 -7.42 65.68
C VAL A 734 12.45 -7.05 67.12
N LYS A 735 11.50 -6.12 67.33
CA LYS A 735 11.06 -5.72 68.68
C LYS A 735 10.52 -6.90 69.48
N TYR A 736 9.73 -7.78 68.86
CA TYR A 736 9.09 -8.90 69.55
C TYR A 736 9.88 -10.20 69.48
N CYS A 737 10.62 -10.42 68.38
CA CYS A 737 11.24 -11.71 68.08
C CYS A 737 12.79 -11.67 68.04
N GLY A 738 13.41 -10.51 68.25
CA GLY A 738 14.86 -10.30 68.03
C GLY A 738 15.79 -11.22 68.80
N PHE A 739 15.36 -11.79 69.93
CA PHE A 739 16.15 -12.78 70.68
C PHE A 739 16.25 -14.15 69.98
N PHE A 740 15.29 -14.49 69.12
CA PHE A 740 15.15 -15.80 68.49
C PHE A 740 15.68 -15.85 67.06
N ILE A 741 16.10 -14.71 66.52
CA ILE A 741 16.47 -14.56 65.11
C ILE A 741 17.74 -13.74 64.95
N THR A 742 18.42 -13.92 63.82
CA THR A 742 19.53 -13.06 63.38
C THR A 742 19.23 -12.58 61.97
N HIS A 743 19.30 -11.27 61.71
CA HIS A 743 19.12 -10.74 60.35
C HIS A 743 20.28 -11.19 59.45
N GLU A 744 19.96 -11.68 58.25
CA GLU A 744 20.94 -12.14 57.27
C GLU A 744 21.05 -11.12 56.13
N GLU A 745 19.94 -10.81 55.46
CA GLU A 745 19.94 -9.91 54.30
C GLU A 745 18.58 -9.25 54.06
N ASP A 746 18.60 -8.13 53.33
CA ASP A 746 17.43 -7.54 52.71
C ASP A 746 17.60 -7.60 51.18
N ILE A 747 16.52 -7.98 50.49
CA ILE A 747 16.45 -8.09 49.04
C ILE A 747 15.40 -7.10 48.55
N PHE A 748 15.80 -6.23 47.62
CA PHE A 748 14.92 -5.25 47.00
C PHE A 748 15.01 -5.42 45.48
N GLU A 749 13.91 -5.87 44.88
CA GLU A 749 13.79 -6.02 43.44
C GLU A 749 12.65 -5.14 42.96
N GLU A 750 12.99 -4.05 42.27
CA GLU A 750 11.99 -3.25 41.57
C GLU A 750 11.29 -4.12 40.50
N PRO A 751 10.01 -3.84 40.18
CA PRO A 751 9.26 -4.58 39.16
C PRO A 751 10.02 -4.64 37.82
N GLU A 752 10.81 -3.60 37.57
CA GLU A 752 11.71 -3.43 36.44
C GLU A 752 12.71 -4.60 36.25
N ASN A 753 13.11 -5.25 37.35
CA ASN A 753 14.11 -6.32 37.38
C ASN A 753 13.50 -7.73 37.42
N LEU A 754 12.17 -7.85 37.59
CA LEU A 754 11.47 -9.13 37.74
C LEU A 754 11.13 -9.81 36.40
N ILE A 755 11.34 -9.14 35.26
CA ILE A 755 11.12 -9.74 33.95
C ILE A 755 12.24 -10.76 33.68
N PRO A 756 11.92 -12.06 33.51
CA PRO A 756 12.94 -13.07 33.28
C PRO A 756 13.68 -12.79 31.97
N ASN A 757 15.01 -13.01 31.97
CA ASN A 757 15.90 -12.90 30.80
C ASN A 757 15.44 -13.72 29.57
N THR A 758 14.38 -14.52 29.67
CA THR A 758 13.75 -15.24 28.56
C THR A 758 12.95 -14.34 27.61
N ALA A 759 12.57 -13.12 28.00
CA ALA A 759 11.87 -12.16 27.12
C ALA A 759 12.80 -11.30 26.25
N LYS A 760 14.13 -11.40 26.41
CA LYS A 760 15.12 -10.67 25.58
C LYS A 760 15.48 -11.37 24.26
N LYS A 761 14.73 -12.39 23.86
CA LYS A 761 14.99 -13.21 22.65
C LYS A 761 13.77 -13.40 21.73
N SER A 762 12.70 -12.63 21.92
CA SER A 762 11.55 -12.62 20.99
C SER A 762 11.59 -11.40 20.11
#